data_AF-A0A7C8M6A2-F1
#
_entry.id   AF-A0A7C8M6A2-F1
#
_cell.length_a   1.000
_cell.length_b   1.000
_cell.length_c   1.000
_cell.angle_alpha   90.00
_cell.angle_beta   90.00
_cell.angle_gamma   90.00
#
_symmetry.space_group_name_H-M   'P 1'
#
loop_
_entity.id
_entity.type
_entity.pdbx_description
1 polymer ?
#
loop_
_entity_poly.entity_id
_entity_poly.type
_entity_poly.pdbx_seq_one_letter_code
_entity_poly.pdbx_strand_id
1 'polypeptide(L)'
;MASWKIHPNPSEYKVEHTPFLQSRKFFAVDDSGSTAGAIIKSEQAFVERLHNKFGNPRDAISLWGSDCDAPTTQISSVYRNSKHGGTRPCEILKQAAALKKIKRSDVWFLVTDGEIGDSDVHAIAELAYDRDVLNVPIVFLIVGSRGRSPETTNISVGISFFASSQDTLILFKETETGRIFVIAGKGCFAPLGRSAAARDLRSWTDIPVFADEDALFGHCHSLSVKVLTAKSRATRPRGVSLGPEWEKTQEGPTWVDLDALLQAGQLSDADLFELLAEDAFDVLAVAYKTRKRIPEIRSFVKSQRIEQVSPKLEDVAGAAAIVAKMGQPSITDADRKTLQTQLRDAHIANRESYQRTIVQLAESPEVQRLRRRNKLVASALRVLASIEAANFDAEILSRRSHRARRAEVVSSDNTVAMATLDLEGPSFRGCCFICCGEDEVMSICIKELDERHLEDNTTNFALNYPLAAGASPENVNSICSQNVCFQCALLGPSGMSIYKEKLKAIIPAVRYEGSNKAYINDQLYLALTAGLATGAAGIAQLFMAILNEILRTKSWAGAHLRESQLSNDEQQEAMQRRQTFRWMLDQLVENTLARRTFTEIGDWVKFPYALTWAAGDFAANDLTSFAVTYPVDGFRILLSIGVQTGAFSEQVSAQIRKAKVVYSVAAKYLSDMQAAIRRGDTGNEWKRTYLEMMYQSFNAPLVPRYLGSDSIITNAEAFRARLSACLTSTGSSHNLEHTQDTHVVMGKVQVLLFWLISKQKSHCTAQTFFTRLSHEEHLAGAVLNPALSVPEYEVRTLLLSIFAKEQATLIDDTAATMHTGIVPFKTPFGPSVIRCGFEACGERFCTSDSLRAAVADIPKIRQARARHLIRAFGVRGRFENAVTGLPERPAYGEPPSSLHTNIHINVTRSWAEQSRETRRAFLDDENRYEGFVREVRSRICEQGRGDIFNHRLDKDIRAVLPSFFAVLAEALRRKGDSDADITLYEHDFDQNKMESKIRYEMAAWDGDVVMHEVLS
;
A
#
# COMPACT_ATOMS: atom_id res chain seq x y z
N MET A 1 35.75 -35.30 -9.53
CA MET A 1 34.64 -34.55 -8.92
C MET A 1 33.40 -35.42 -8.95
N ALA A 2 32.51 -35.35 -7.94
CA ALA A 2 31.24 -36.05 -8.02
C ALA A 2 30.45 -35.54 -9.23
N SER A 3 29.87 -36.44 -10.02
CA SER A 3 29.03 -36.05 -11.16
C SER A 3 27.77 -35.37 -10.63
N TRP A 4 27.53 -34.12 -11.04
CA TRP A 4 26.29 -33.40 -10.70
C TRP A 4 25.07 -33.95 -11.47
N LYS A 5 25.30 -34.71 -12.55
CA LYS A 5 24.32 -35.53 -13.25
C LYS A 5 24.21 -36.90 -12.57
N ILE A 6 23.02 -37.26 -12.09
CA ILE A 6 22.69 -38.53 -11.45
C ILE A 6 21.88 -39.39 -12.42
N HIS A 7 22.42 -40.54 -12.80
CA HIS A 7 21.70 -41.54 -13.60
C HIS A 7 21.22 -42.69 -12.68
N PRO A 8 19.92 -42.81 -12.38
CA PRO A 8 19.41 -43.88 -11.55
C PRO A 8 19.49 -45.21 -12.30
N ASN A 9 20.14 -46.21 -11.70
CA ASN A 9 20.28 -47.55 -12.26
C ASN A 9 18.94 -48.33 -12.15
N PRO A 10 18.25 -48.66 -13.26
CA PRO A 10 16.96 -49.35 -13.21
C PRO A 10 17.07 -50.83 -12.79
N SER A 11 18.28 -51.41 -12.77
CA SER A 11 18.53 -52.84 -12.55
C SER A 11 18.55 -53.29 -11.09
N GLU A 12 18.66 -52.37 -10.12
CA GLU A 12 19.03 -52.71 -8.74
C GLU A 12 17.86 -52.91 -7.76
N TYR A 13 16.61 -52.57 -8.12
CA TYR A 13 15.51 -52.57 -7.14
C TYR A 13 14.19 -53.14 -7.70
N LYS A 14 13.59 -54.09 -6.99
CA LYS A 14 12.24 -54.59 -7.27
C LYS A 14 11.21 -53.54 -6.83
N VAL A 15 10.78 -52.71 -7.78
CA VAL A 15 9.83 -51.62 -7.56
C VAL A 15 8.38 -52.16 -7.57
N GLU A 16 7.64 -51.98 -6.48
CA GLU A 16 6.23 -52.38 -6.36
C GLU A 16 5.32 -51.14 -6.51
N HIS A 17 4.36 -51.25 -7.43
CA HIS A 17 3.37 -50.21 -7.72
C HIS A 17 1.97 -50.63 -7.28
N THR A 18 1.14 -49.67 -6.88
CA THR A 18 -0.28 -49.86 -6.56
C THR A 18 -1.15 -48.86 -7.34
N PRO A 19 -2.41 -49.20 -7.71
CA PRO A 19 -3.32 -48.23 -8.32
C PRO A 19 -3.54 -47.00 -7.42
N PHE A 20 -3.47 -45.80 -7.98
CA PHE A 20 -3.56 -44.52 -7.26
C PHE A 20 -4.77 -44.45 -6.32
N LEU A 21 -5.96 -44.79 -6.83
CA LEU A 21 -7.22 -44.70 -6.08
C LEU A 21 -7.27 -45.70 -4.91
N GLN A 22 -6.66 -46.88 -5.04
CA GLN A 22 -6.68 -47.96 -4.02
C GLN A 22 -5.47 -47.91 -3.06
N SER A 23 -4.59 -46.92 -3.26
CA SER A 23 -3.37 -46.73 -2.48
C SER A 23 -3.69 -46.36 -1.02
N ARG A 24 -2.72 -46.54 -0.11
CA ARG A 24 -2.82 -46.07 1.29
C ARG A 24 -2.63 -44.56 1.32
N LYS A 25 -3.62 -43.82 1.84
CA LYS A 25 -3.65 -42.36 1.78
C LYS A 25 -3.42 -41.75 3.16
N PHE A 26 -2.70 -40.64 3.19
CA PHE A 26 -2.66 -39.75 4.33
C PHE A 26 -3.31 -38.42 3.94
N PHE A 27 -4.36 -38.00 4.65
CA PHE A 27 -5.06 -36.74 4.43
C PHE A 27 -4.61 -35.72 5.49
N ALA A 28 -3.88 -34.70 5.08
CA ALA A 28 -3.66 -33.50 5.88
C ALA A 28 -4.67 -32.45 5.43
N VAL A 29 -5.66 -32.16 6.27
CA VAL A 29 -6.77 -31.27 5.94
C VAL A 29 -6.69 -30.01 6.78
N ASP A 30 -6.72 -28.87 6.12
CA ASP A 30 -6.75 -27.55 6.74
C ASP A 30 -8.05 -27.36 7.55
N ASP A 31 -7.92 -26.97 8.82
CA ASP A 31 -9.02 -26.57 9.72
C ASP A 31 -8.71 -25.18 10.31
N SER A 32 -7.99 -24.35 9.56
CA SER A 32 -7.75 -22.94 9.89
C SER A 32 -9.02 -22.10 9.73
N GLY A 33 -9.00 -20.89 10.29
CA GLY A 33 -10.13 -19.96 10.26
C GLY A 33 -10.58 -19.53 8.86
N SER A 34 -9.71 -19.55 7.85
CA SER A 34 -10.03 -19.13 6.48
C SER A 34 -10.89 -20.16 5.72
N THR A 35 -10.84 -21.42 6.14
CA THR A 35 -11.65 -22.51 5.55
C THR A 35 -13.14 -22.45 5.91
N ALA A 36 -13.54 -21.56 6.82
CA ALA A 36 -14.90 -21.53 7.38
C ALA A 36 -15.99 -21.41 6.30
N GLY A 37 -17.09 -22.15 6.49
CA GLY A 37 -18.28 -22.06 5.62
C GLY A 37 -18.29 -23.06 4.47
N ALA A 38 -18.23 -22.58 3.22
CA ALA A 38 -18.39 -23.43 2.04
C ALA A 38 -17.14 -24.25 1.69
N ILE A 39 -15.95 -23.72 2.00
CA ILE A 39 -14.66 -24.35 1.71
C ILE A 39 -14.52 -25.65 2.50
N ILE A 40 -14.61 -25.60 3.83
CA ILE A 40 -14.48 -26.78 4.70
C ILE A 40 -15.46 -27.90 4.37
N LYS A 41 -16.70 -27.54 3.96
CA LYS A 41 -17.72 -28.49 3.49
C LYS A 41 -17.29 -29.17 2.19
N SER A 42 -16.73 -28.42 1.26
CA SER A 42 -16.27 -28.92 -0.04
C SER A 42 -15.01 -29.78 0.09
N GLU A 43 -14.08 -29.42 0.97
CA GLU A 43 -12.92 -30.24 1.34
C GLU A 43 -13.35 -31.56 2.00
N GLN A 44 -14.31 -31.50 2.92
CA GLN A 44 -14.87 -32.67 3.59
C GLN A 44 -15.54 -33.60 2.57
N ALA A 45 -16.38 -33.06 1.69
CA ALA A 45 -17.04 -33.83 0.65
C ALA A 45 -16.03 -34.55 -0.27
N PHE A 46 -14.91 -33.91 -0.62
CA PHE A 46 -13.88 -34.55 -1.46
C PHE A 46 -13.22 -35.74 -0.73
N VAL A 47 -12.77 -35.53 0.52
CA VAL A 47 -12.09 -36.56 1.31
C VAL A 47 -13.03 -37.74 1.59
N GLU A 48 -14.27 -37.45 1.98
CA GLU A 48 -15.29 -38.49 2.24
C GLU A 48 -15.64 -39.27 0.98
N ARG A 49 -15.84 -38.62 -0.18
CA ARG A 49 -16.13 -39.32 -1.44
C ARG A 49 -14.97 -40.25 -1.83
N LEU A 50 -13.73 -39.78 -1.76
CA LEU A 50 -12.56 -40.59 -2.08
C LEU A 50 -12.40 -41.77 -1.12
N HIS A 51 -12.57 -41.55 0.18
CA HIS A 51 -12.46 -42.61 1.19
C HIS A 51 -13.62 -43.60 1.15
N ASN A 52 -14.86 -43.16 0.96
CA ASN A 52 -16.02 -44.05 0.92
C ASN A 52 -16.01 -44.95 -0.33
N LYS A 53 -15.50 -44.45 -1.47
CA LYS A 53 -15.46 -45.20 -2.73
C LYS A 53 -14.20 -46.05 -2.89
N PHE A 54 -13.05 -45.58 -2.41
CA PHE A 54 -11.75 -46.24 -2.59
C PHE A 54 -10.92 -46.31 -1.31
N GLY A 55 -11.59 -46.45 -0.16
CA GLY A 55 -10.96 -46.46 1.15
C GLY A 55 -9.99 -47.62 1.34
N ASN A 56 -8.88 -47.33 2.00
CA ASN A 56 -7.97 -48.33 2.52
C ASN A 56 -8.12 -48.38 4.06
N PRO A 57 -8.12 -49.57 4.70
CA PRO A 57 -8.15 -49.67 6.17
C PRO A 57 -6.97 -48.98 6.88
N ARG A 58 -5.91 -48.65 6.13
CA ARG A 58 -4.72 -47.94 6.62
C ARG A 58 -4.71 -46.45 6.27
N ASP A 59 -5.78 -45.94 5.65
CA ASP A 59 -5.93 -44.51 5.45
C ASP A 59 -5.93 -43.79 6.80
N ALA A 60 -5.34 -42.59 6.83
CA ALA A 60 -5.32 -41.76 8.02
C ALA A 60 -5.57 -40.30 7.66
N ILE A 61 -6.12 -39.55 8.61
CA ILE A 61 -6.41 -38.13 8.49
C ILE A 61 -5.85 -37.36 9.69
N SER A 62 -5.41 -36.14 9.45
CA SER A 62 -4.97 -35.16 10.44
C SER A 62 -5.56 -33.80 10.08
N LEU A 63 -6.10 -33.09 11.07
CA LEU A 63 -6.45 -31.67 10.92
C LEU A 63 -5.23 -30.83 11.25
N TRP A 64 -5.07 -29.72 10.54
CA TRP A 64 -3.96 -28.79 10.79
C TRP A 64 -4.38 -27.32 10.63
N GLY A 65 -3.67 -26.45 11.33
CA GLY A 65 -3.77 -24.99 11.26
C GLY A 65 -2.51 -24.37 11.86
N SER A 66 -2.62 -23.77 13.05
CA SER A 66 -1.50 -23.28 13.87
C SER A 66 -0.80 -24.40 14.65
N ASP A 67 -1.46 -25.54 14.76
CA ASP A 67 -1.02 -26.82 15.30
C ASP A 67 -1.54 -27.96 14.40
N CYS A 68 -1.12 -29.19 14.64
CA CYS A 68 -1.53 -30.38 13.88
C CYS A 68 -1.90 -31.52 14.81
N ASP A 69 -3.11 -32.05 14.62
CA ASP A 69 -3.64 -33.16 15.39
C ASP A 69 -2.80 -34.44 15.24
N ALA A 70 -2.96 -35.37 16.19
CA ALA A 70 -2.47 -36.72 15.99
C ALA A 70 -3.34 -37.44 14.94
N PRO A 71 -2.73 -38.17 13.98
CA PRO A 71 -3.50 -38.75 12.89
C PRO A 71 -4.39 -39.91 13.36
N THR A 72 -5.64 -39.94 12.90
CA THR A 72 -6.62 -40.99 13.17
C THR A 72 -6.96 -41.78 11.91
N THR A 73 -7.41 -43.03 12.08
CA THR A 73 -7.93 -43.88 10.99
C THR A 73 -9.45 -43.82 10.88
N GLN A 74 -10.13 -43.22 11.86
CA GLN A 74 -11.58 -43.03 11.86
C GLN A 74 -11.93 -41.74 11.10
N ILE A 75 -11.85 -41.79 9.77
CA ILE A 75 -12.00 -40.58 8.93
C ILE A 75 -13.39 -39.96 9.06
N SER A 76 -14.43 -40.78 9.14
CA SER A 76 -15.83 -40.33 9.22
C SER A 76 -16.22 -39.70 10.57
N SER A 77 -15.40 -39.84 11.61
CA SER A 77 -15.68 -39.27 12.94
C SER A 77 -14.95 -37.95 13.21
N VAL A 78 -14.17 -37.45 12.24
CA VAL A 78 -13.42 -36.20 12.39
C VAL A 78 -14.35 -35.01 12.20
N TYR A 79 -14.61 -34.28 13.29
CA TYR A 79 -15.42 -33.07 13.27
C TYR A 79 -14.56 -31.85 12.90
N ARG A 80 -14.94 -31.14 11.84
CA ARG A 80 -14.23 -29.95 11.34
C ARG A 80 -15.03 -28.69 11.64
N ASN A 81 -14.39 -27.67 12.19
CA ASN A 81 -15.07 -26.47 12.66
C ASN A 81 -14.21 -25.19 12.59
N SER A 82 -13.12 -25.23 11.83
CA SER A 82 -12.21 -24.09 11.60
C SER A 82 -11.61 -23.52 12.90
N LYS A 83 -11.24 -24.38 13.85
CA LYS A 83 -10.75 -23.95 15.19
C LYS A 83 -9.24 -23.97 15.35
N HIS A 84 -8.48 -24.47 14.38
CA HIS A 84 -7.02 -24.58 14.49
C HIS A 84 -6.29 -23.25 14.23
N GLY A 85 -6.98 -22.10 14.25
CA GLY A 85 -6.36 -20.78 14.17
C GLY A 85 -5.87 -20.42 12.76
N GLY A 86 -4.63 -19.93 12.65
CA GLY A 86 -3.99 -19.58 11.36
C GLY A 86 -3.53 -20.80 10.53
N THR A 87 -2.81 -20.54 9.44
CA THR A 87 -2.45 -21.55 8.43
C THR A 87 -0.94 -21.81 8.40
N ARG A 88 -0.47 -22.87 9.08
CA ARG A 88 0.96 -23.24 9.18
C ARG A 88 1.20 -24.70 8.81
N PRO A 89 1.37 -25.04 7.53
CA PRO A 89 1.48 -26.42 7.08
C PRO A 89 2.78 -27.10 7.55
N CYS A 90 3.78 -26.33 8.00
CA CYS A 90 4.99 -26.87 8.62
C CYS A 90 4.70 -27.70 9.88
N GLU A 91 3.61 -27.43 10.60
CA GLU A 91 3.20 -28.18 11.80
C GLU A 91 2.87 -29.64 11.49
N ILE A 92 2.45 -29.96 10.26
CA ILE A 92 2.22 -31.33 9.80
C ILE A 92 3.49 -32.16 9.92
N LEU A 93 4.64 -31.59 9.52
CA LEU A 93 5.93 -32.27 9.51
C LEU A 93 6.63 -32.22 10.87
N LYS A 94 6.27 -31.27 11.75
CA LYS A 94 6.73 -31.21 13.14
C LYS A 94 6.02 -32.25 14.01
N GLN A 95 4.76 -32.58 13.71
CA GLN A 95 4.02 -33.62 14.41
C GLN A 95 4.58 -35.02 14.07
N ALA A 96 5.30 -35.63 15.03
CA ALA A 96 6.02 -36.88 14.81
C ALA A 96 5.13 -38.05 14.37
N ALA A 97 3.89 -38.11 14.88
CA ALA A 97 2.93 -39.15 14.52
C ALA A 97 2.43 -38.99 13.07
N ALA A 98 2.16 -37.75 12.64
CA ALA A 98 1.77 -37.42 11.27
C ALA A 98 2.93 -37.72 10.29
N LEU A 99 4.14 -37.26 10.58
CA LEU A 99 5.33 -37.54 9.77
C LEU A 99 5.56 -39.05 9.58
N LYS A 100 5.45 -39.84 10.66
CA LYS A 100 5.58 -41.31 10.59
C LYS A 100 4.50 -41.95 9.72
N LYS A 101 3.29 -41.40 9.71
CA LYS A 101 2.18 -41.87 8.87
C LYS A 101 2.38 -41.48 7.40
N ILE A 102 2.80 -40.25 7.11
CA ILE A 102 3.15 -39.78 5.76
C ILE A 102 4.21 -40.69 5.13
N LYS A 103 5.29 -41.00 5.85
CA LYS A 103 6.34 -41.90 5.33
C LYS A 103 5.82 -43.31 5.00
N ARG A 104 4.75 -43.75 5.66
CA ARG A 104 4.15 -45.09 5.50
C ARG A 104 2.97 -45.11 4.52
N SER A 105 2.46 -43.96 4.08
CA SER A 105 1.39 -43.87 3.09
C SER A 105 1.96 -44.01 1.69
N ASP A 106 1.17 -44.51 0.75
CA ASP A 106 1.56 -44.60 -0.65
C ASP A 106 1.40 -43.22 -1.33
N VAL A 107 0.43 -42.42 -0.86
CA VAL A 107 0.17 -41.04 -1.30
C VAL A 107 -0.14 -40.14 -0.10
N TRP A 108 0.29 -38.88 -0.18
CA TRP A 108 -0.06 -37.82 0.75
C TRP A 108 -0.99 -36.80 0.06
N PHE A 109 -2.14 -36.52 0.66
CA PHE A 109 -3.03 -35.44 0.26
C PHE A 109 -2.85 -34.25 1.21
N LEU A 110 -2.65 -33.08 0.64
CA LEU A 110 -2.72 -31.80 1.36
C LEU A 110 -3.91 -31.01 0.83
N VAL A 111 -4.89 -30.80 1.69
CA VAL A 111 -6.17 -30.17 1.37
C VAL A 111 -6.25 -28.84 2.10
N THR A 112 -6.50 -27.75 1.38
CA THR A 112 -6.45 -26.36 1.88
C THR A 112 -7.22 -25.41 0.96
N ASP A 113 -7.40 -24.16 1.37
CA ASP A 113 -7.84 -23.04 0.52
C ASP A 113 -6.69 -22.34 -0.22
N GLY A 114 -5.44 -22.67 0.10
CA GLY A 114 -4.26 -22.42 -0.74
C GLY A 114 -3.37 -21.24 -0.34
N GLU A 115 -3.67 -20.50 0.74
CA GLU A 115 -2.90 -19.31 1.14
C GLU A 115 -1.97 -19.56 2.33
N ILE A 116 -0.66 -19.46 2.10
CA ILE A 116 0.36 -19.35 3.16
C ILE A 116 1.35 -18.23 2.83
N GLY A 117 1.93 -17.60 3.85
CA GLY A 117 2.95 -16.57 3.66
C GLY A 117 4.31 -17.15 3.22
N ASP A 118 5.14 -16.33 2.56
CA ASP A 118 6.45 -16.73 2.04
C ASP A 118 7.34 -17.42 3.09
N SER A 119 7.30 -16.95 4.34
CA SER A 119 8.06 -17.58 5.43
C SER A 119 7.67 -19.04 5.65
N ASP A 120 6.39 -19.36 5.53
CA ASP A 120 5.86 -20.71 5.73
C ASP A 120 6.15 -21.60 4.51
N VAL A 121 6.12 -21.05 3.29
CA VAL A 121 6.51 -21.73 2.04
C VAL A 121 7.94 -22.27 2.15
N HIS A 122 8.86 -21.43 2.64
CA HIS A 122 10.25 -21.82 2.84
C HIS A 122 10.41 -22.82 3.99
N ALA A 123 9.75 -22.58 5.13
CA ALA A 123 9.85 -23.46 6.29
C ALA A 123 9.37 -24.88 5.98
N ILE A 124 8.27 -25.02 5.22
CA ILE A 124 7.78 -26.36 4.82
C ILE A 124 8.69 -27.03 3.78
N ALA A 125 9.26 -26.27 2.84
CA ALA A 125 10.19 -26.82 1.85
C ALA A 125 11.45 -27.39 2.51
N GLU A 126 12.04 -26.63 3.45
CA GLU A 126 13.21 -27.03 4.23
C GLU A 126 12.90 -28.27 5.09
N LEU A 127 11.81 -28.24 5.86
CA LEU A 127 11.40 -29.39 6.67
C LEU A 127 11.08 -30.63 5.81
N ALA A 128 10.46 -30.46 4.64
CA ALA A 128 10.15 -31.58 3.76
C ALA A 128 11.42 -32.27 3.23
N TYR A 129 12.45 -31.46 2.92
CA TYR A 129 13.76 -31.95 2.52
C TYR A 129 14.47 -32.66 3.68
N ASP A 130 14.61 -32.00 4.83
CA ASP A 130 15.31 -32.53 6.01
C ASP A 130 14.67 -33.81 6.55
N ARG A 131 13.34 -33.89 6.48
CA ARG A 131 12.58 -35.04 6.98
C ARG A 131 12.40 -36.13 5.93
N ASP A 132 12.94 -35.99 4.72
CA ASP A 132 12.87 -37.00 3.65
C ASP A 132 11.42 -37.47 3.38
N VAL A 133 10.55 -36.51 3.04
CA VAL A 133 9.15 -36.77 2.62
C VAL A 133 8.86 -36.37 1.18
N LEU A 134 9.81 -35.71 0.50
CA LEU A 134 9.68 -35.31 -0.91
C LEU A 134 9.62 -36.50 -1.89
N ASN A 135 10.02 -37.69 -1.43
CA ASN A 135 9.90 -38.94 -2.17
C ASN A 135 8.48 -39.54 -2.11
N VAL A 136 7.58 -39.05 -1.24
CA VAL A 136 6.19 -39.50 -1.16
C VAL A 136 5.35 -38.78 -2.23
N PRO A 137 4.64 -39.50 -3.12
CA PRO A 137 3.73 -38.88 -4.07
C PRO A 137 2.69 -38.01 -3.36
N ILE A 138 2.51 -36.78 -3.83
CA ILE A 138 1.68 -35.77 -3.16
C ILE A 138 0.60 -35.19 -4.08
N VAL A 139 -0.60 -35.02 -3.53
CA VAL A 139 -1.74 -34.38 -4.19
C VAL A 139 -2.15 -33.16 -3.38
N PHE A 140 -2.07 -31.99 -4.00
CA PHE A 140 -2.58 -30.73 -3.47
C PHE A 140 -3.99 -30.54 -3.98
N LEU A 141 -4.94 -30.39 -3.07
CA LEU A 141 -6.30 -29.98 -3.38
C LEU A 141 -6.52 -28.59 -2.80
N ILE A 142 -6.70 -27.62 -3.68
CA ILE A 142 -7.02 -26.24 -3.33
C ILE A 142 -8.52 -26.03 -3.53
N VAL A 143 -9.22 -25.58 -2.50
CA VAL A 143 -10.68 -25.35 -2.54
C VAL A 143 -10.97 -23.87 -2.38
N GLY A 144 -11.64 -23.27 -3.37
CA GLY A 144 -11.91 -21.84 -3.32
C GLY A 144 -12.87 -21.36 -4.39
N SER A 145 -13.12 -20.04 -4.38
CA SER A 145 -13.88 -19.37 -5.43
C SER A 145 -12.99 -19.06 -6.62
N ARG A 146 -13.55 -19.17 -7.82
CA ARG A 146 -12.81 -19.01 -9.06
C ARG A 146 -12.47 -17.54 -9.31
N GLY A 147 -11.18 -17.24 -9.43
CA GLY A 147 -10.69 -15.93 -9.89
C GLY A 147 -10.90 -15.72 -11.39
N ARG A 148 -10.40 -14.59 -11.93
CA ARG A 148 -10.51 -14.28 -13.37
C ARG A 148 -9.83 -15.33 -14.25
N SER A 149 -8.71 -15.87 -13.78
CA SER A 149 -7.88 -16.84 -14.50
C SER A 149 -7.18 -17.80 -13.52
N PRO A 150 -6.83 -19.02 -13.96
CA PRO A 150 -6.07 -19.97 -13.13
C PRO A 150 -4.77 -19.38 -12.55
N GLU A 151 -4.08 -18.50 -13.29
CA GLU A 151 -2.82 -17.86 -12.86
C GLU A 151 -2.95 -17.06 -11.55
N THR A 152 -4.14 -16.50 -11.27
CA THR A 152 -4.42 -15.74 -10.05
C THR A 152 -4.76 -16.62 -8.85
N THR A 153 -4.82 -17.94 -9.05
CA THR A 153 -5.11 -18.89 -7.97
C THR A 153 -3.86 -19.05 -7.10
N ASN A 154 -4.03 -18.84 -5.80
CA ASN A 154 -2.96 -19.06 -4.85
C ASN A 154 -2.67 -20.57 -4.72
N ILE A 155 -1.46 -20.98 -5.10
CA ILE A 155 -0.97 -22.36 -4.99
C ILE A 155 0.28 -22.44 -4.09
N SER A 156 0.47 -21.44 -3.22
CA SER A 156 1.69 -21.24 -2.41
C SER A 156 2.03 -22.44 -1.55
N VAL A 157 1.03 -23.17 -1.07
CA VAL A 157 1.22 -24.41 -0.31
C VAL A 157 1.80 -25.54 -1.19
N GLY A 158 1.40 -25.59 -2.47
CA GLY A 158 1.76 -26.66 -3.41
C GLY A 158 3.09 -26.47 -4.13
N ILE A 159 3.51 -25.22 -4.37
CA ILE A 159 4.67 -24.94 -5.21
C ILE A 159 6.00 -25.47 -4.64
N SER A 160 6.17 -25.41 -3.32
CA SER A 160 7.35 -25.93 -2.62
C SER A 160 7.63 -27.40 -2.95
N PHE A 161 6.56 -28.19 -3.05
CA PHE A 161 6.64 -29.62 -3.35
C PHE A 161 6.61 -29.91 -4.85
N PHE A 162 5.93 -29.09 -5.66
CA PHE A 162 5.88 -29.30 -7.11
C PHE A 162 7.27 -29.23 -7.75
N ALA A 163 8.11 -28.30 -7.30
CA ALA A 163 9.48 -28.15 -7.78
C ALA A 163 10.37 -29.32 -7.35
N SER A 164 10.30 -29.73 -6.08
CA SER A 164 11.26 -30.64 -5.47
C SER A 164 10.82 -32.12 -5.40
N SER A 165 9.53 -32.43 -5.50
CA SER A 165 9.02 -33.81 -5.48
C SER A 165 8.99 -34.43 -6.88
N GLN A 166 9.04 -35.76 -6.93
CA GLN A 166 9.02 -36.55 -8.16
C GLN A 166 7.59 -36.67 -8.73
N ASP A 167 6.62 -36.86 -7.85
CA ASP A 167 5.23 -37.20 -8.19
C ASP A 167 4.30 -36.21 -7.48
N THR A 168 3.85 -35.17 -8.21
CA THR A 168 2.98 -34.13 -7.66
C THR A 168 1.77 -33.88 -8.55
N LEU A 169 0.60 -33.71 -7.95
CA LEU A 169 -0.63 -33.29 -8.62
C LEU A 169 -1.21 -32.06 -7.91
N ILE A 170 -1.55 -31.02 -8.66
CA ILE A 170 -2.22 -29.81 -8.14
C ILE A 170 -3.62 -29.74 -8.75
N LEU A 171 -4.62 -29.81 -7.88
CA LEU A 171 -6.04 -29.74 -8.20
C LEU A 171 -6.64 -28.46 -7.61
N PHE A 172 -7.58 -27.86 -8.32
CA PHE A 172 -8.43 -26.78 -7.82
C PHE A 172 -9.89 -27.20 -7.89
N LYS A 173 -10.62 -27.07 -6.78
CA LYS A 173 -12.05 -27.39 -6.71
C LYS A 173 -12.84 -26.12 -6.42
N GLU A 174 -13.71 -25.77 -7.38
CA GLU A 174 -14.56 -24.58 -7.29
C GLU A 174 -15.72 -24.82 -6.30
N THR A 175 -15.88 -23.91 -5.34
CA THR A 175 -16.93 -24.02 -4.30
C THR A 175 -18.35 -23.86 -4.85
N GLU A 176 -18.54 -23.03 -5.88
CA GLU A 176 -19.86 -22.72 -6.45
C GLU A 176 -20.45 -23.86 -7.28
N THR A 177 -19.62 -24.50 -8.11
CA THR A 177 -20.09 -25.52 -9.07
C THR A 177 -19.70 -26.94 -8.68
N GLY A 178 -18.72 -27.10 -7.78
CA GLY A 178 -18.13 -28.40 -7.43
C GLY A 178 -17.14 -28.95 -8.47
N ARG A 179 -16.91 -28.23 -9.58
CA ARG A 179 -15.98 -28.65 -10.64
C ARG A 179 -14.56 -28.73 -10.15
N ILE A 180 -13.81 -29.69 -10.69
CA ILE A 180 -12.41 -29.93 -10.35
C ILE A 180 -11.53 -29.71 -11.57
N PHE A 181 -10.52 -28.85 -11.42
CA PHE A 181 -9.57 -28.47 -12.44
C PHE A 181 -8.19 -29.05 -12.12
N VAL A 182 -7.49 -29.56 -13.13
CA VAL A 182 -6.10 -30.01 -13.00
C VAL A 182 -5.18 -28.87 -13.39
N ILE A 183 -4.60 -28.19 -12.40
CA ILE A 183 -3.65 -27.08 -12.64
C ILE A 183 -2.34 -27.63 -13.19
N ALA A 184 -1.76 -28.64 -12.53
CA ALA A 184 -0.49 -29.23 -12.93
C ALA A 184 -0.35 -30.68 -12.45
N GLY A 185 0.37 -31.50 -13.22
CA GLY A 185 0.69 -32.88 -12.86
C GLY A 185 2.12 -33.26 -13.28
N LYS A 186 2.85 -33.93 -12.40
CA LYS A 186 4.25 -34.36 -12.55
C LYS A 186 4.39 -35.85 -12.22
N GLY A 187 5.39 -36.51 -12.81
CA GLY A 187 5.69 -37.92 -12.56
C GLY A 187 4.53 -38.82 -12.97
N CYS A 188 4.11 -39.72 -12.09
CA CYS A 188 2.97 -40.62 -12.32
C CYS A 188 1.64 -39.90 -12.59
N PHE A 189 1.52 -38.62 -12.22
CA PHE A 189 0.32 -37.81 -12.46
C PHE A 189 0.37 -37.01 -13.78
N ALA A 190 1.50 -37.01 -14.50
CA ALA A 190 1.63 -36.30 -15.77
C ALA A 190 0.53 -36.63 -16.82
N PRO A 191 0.02 -37.87 -16.93
CA PRO A 191 -1.09 -38.18 -17.84
C PRO A 191 -2.38 -37.40 -17.55
N LEU A 192 -2.65 -37.05 -16.29
CA LEU A 192 -3.85 -36.29 -15.89
C LEU A 192 -3.81 -34.83 -16.37
N GLY A 193 -2.60 -34.28 -16.53
CA GLY A 193 -2.40 -32.94 -17.07
C GLY A 193 -2.38 -32.87 -18.61
N ARG A 194 -2.39 -34.03 -19.31
CA ARG A 194 -2.07 -34.18 -20.75
C ARG A 194 -0.73 -33.49 -21.09
N SER A 195 0.38 -34.22 -20.96
CA SER A 195 1.75 -33.88 -21.43
C SER A 195 2.39 -32.58 -20.87
N ALA A 196 2.93 -32.68 -19.65
CA ALA A 196 4.24 -32.24 -19.16
C ALA A 196 4.90 -30.87 -19.50
N ALA A 197 4.26 -29.89 -20.15
CA ALA A 197 4.88 -28.57 -20.29
C ALA A 197 3.86 -27.43 -20.24
N ALA A 198 3.71 -26.84 -19.03
CA ALA A 198 3.07 -25.55 -18.69
C ALA A 198 2.08 -24.98 -19.74
N ARG A 199 0.79 -25.23 -19.49
CA ARG A 199 -0.32 -24.65 -20.25
C ARG A 199 -0.50 -23.17 -19.95
N ASP A 200 -1.15 -22.46 -20.87
CA ASP A 200 -1.58 -21.08 -20.69
C ASP A 200 -2.61 -21.02 -19.54
N LEU A 201 -2.21 -20.46 -18.40
CA LEU A 201 -3.07 -20.30 -17.22
C LEU A 201 -3.95 -19.04 -17.27
N ARG A 202 -4.07 -18.40 -18.45
CA ARG A 202 -4.94 -17.24 -18.67
C ARG A 202 -6.43 -17.57 -18.65
N SER A 203 -6.80 -18.82 -18.93
CA SER A 203 -8.21 -19.21 -18.98
C SER A 203 -8.46 -20.56 -18.33
N TRP A 204 -9.54 -20.61 -17.55
CA TRP A 204 -10.09 -21.85 -16.98
C TRP A 204 -10.58 -22.83 -18.06
N THR A 205 -10.76 -22.38 -19.31
CA THR A 205 -11.19 -23.22 -20.43
C THR A 205 -10.08 -24.14 -20.95
N ASP A 206 -8.82 -23.78 -20.71
CA ASP A 206 -7.67 -24.40 -21.37
C ASP A 206 -7.02 -25.51 -20.52
N ILE A 207 -7.52 -25.66 -19.28
CA ILE A 207 -7.07 -26.69 -18.34
C ILE A 207 -8.10 -27.84 -18.25
N PRO A 208 -7.66 -29.09 -17.98
CA PRO A 208 -8.58 -30.22 -17.83
C PRO A 208 -9.57 -29.97 -16.68
N VAL A 209 -10.86 -30.11 -16.96
CA VAL A 209 -11.96 -29.92 -16.00
C VAL A 209 -12.82 -31.16 -15.90
N PHE A 210 -13.22 -31.48 -14.68
CA PHE A 210 -14.13 -32.56 -14.35
C PHE A 210 -15.36 -31.98 -13.65
N ALA A 211 -16.53 -32.55 -13.95
CA ALA A 211 -17.79 -32.09 -13.37
C ALA A 211 -17.83 -32.27 -11.85
N ASP A 212 -17.24 -33.36 -11.35
CA ASP A 212 -17.24 -33.76 -9.94
C ASP A 212 -16.09 -34.75 -9.65
N GLU A 213 -16.02 -35.25 -8.42
CA GLU A 213 -15.05 -36.26 -8.00
C GLU A 213 -15.18 -37.57 -8.77
N ASP A 214 -16.40 -37.99 -9.10
CA ASP A 214 -16.64 -39.28 -9.76
C ASP A 214 -16.09 -39.29 -11.18
N ALA A 215 -16.25 -38.19 -11.92
CA ALA A 215 -15.66 -37.97 -13.22
C ALA A 215 -14.12 -37.96 -13.17
N LEU A 216 -13.53 -37.27 -12.19
CA LEU A 216 -12.07 -37.27 -11.98
C LEU A 216 -11.56 -38.68 -11.68
N PHE A 217 -12.18 -39.40 -10.74
CA PHE A 217 -11.75 -40.74 -10.36
C PHE A 217 -11.93 -41.75 -11.50
N GLY A 218 -13.04 -41.66 -12.24
CA GLY A 218 -13.25 -42.45 -13.45
C GLY A 218 -12.13 -42.23 -14.47
N HIS A 219 -11.68 -40.98 -14.65
CA HIS A 219 -10.57 -40.67 -15.53
C HIS A 219 -9.23 -41.21 -15.03
N CYS A 220 -8.91 -41.04 -13.74
CA CYS A 220 -7.72 -41.64 -13.11
C CYS A 220 -7.67 -43.17 -13.29
N HIS A 221 -8.83 -43.84 -13.18
CA HIS A 221 -8.95 -45.27 -13.42
C HIS A 221 -8.70 -45.62 -14.89
N SER A 222 -9.29 -44.86 -15.83
CA SER A 222 -9.09 -45.07 -17.28
C SER A 222 -7.63 -44.94 -17.72
N LEU A 223 -6.88 -44.02 -17.09
CA LEU A 223 -5.45 -43.82 -17.35
C LEU A 223 -4.56 -44.83 -16.61
N SER A 224 -5.14 -45.70 -15.77
CA SER A 224 -4.41 -46.69 -14.96
C SER A 224 -3.26 -46.05 -14.17
N VAL A 225 -3.50 -44.89 -13.54
CA VAL A 225 -2.48 -44.17 -12.77
C VAL A 225 -1.99 -45.05 -11.61
N LYS A 226 -0.67 -45.29 -11.56
CA LYS A 226 -0.01 -46.14 -10.56
C LYS A 226 0.98 -45.33 -9.74
N VAL A 227 0.96 -45.52 -8.43
CA VAL A 227 1.88 -44.88 -7.48
C VAL A 227 2.79 -45.91 -6.84
N LEU A 228 3.96 -45.46 -6.38
CA LEU A 228 4.92 -46.32 -5.68
C LEU A 228 4.45 -46.65 -4.27
N THR A 229 4.56 -47.91 -3.89
CA THR A 229 4.25 -48.31 -2.51
C THR A 229 5.31 -47.80 -1.53
N ALA A 230 4.92 -47.51 -0.29
CA ALA A 230 5.84 -47.00 0.73
C ALA A 230 7.08 -47.86 0.97
N LYS A 231 7.00 -49.18 0.73
CA LYS A 231 8.13 -50.12 0.91
C LYS A 231 9.20 -49.97 -0.16
N SER A 232 8.84 -49.56 -1.37
CA SER A 232 9.74 -49.47 -2.52
C SER A 232 10.45 -48.10 -2.64
N ARG A 233 10.19 -47.15 -1.74
CA ARG A 233 10.74 -45.78 -1.82
C ARG A 233 12.04 -45.53 -1.06
N ALA A 234 12.44 -46.42 -0.16
CA ALA A 234 13.55 -46.19 0.78
C ALA A 234 14.97 -46.15 0.15
N THR A 235 15.11 -46.34 -1.17
CA THR A 235 16.41 -46.59 -1.83
C THR A 235 16.75 -45.66 -3.01
N ARG A 236 16.05 -44.54 -3.22
CA ARG A 236 16.34 -43.64 -4.37
C ARG A 236 17.42 -42.57 -4.07
N PRO A 237 18.28 -42.24 -5.06
CA PRO A 237 19.24 -41.15 -4.94
C PRO A 237 18.57 -39.77 -4.90
N ARG A 238 19.23 -38.81 -4.25
CA ARG A 238 18.74 -37.44 -4.04
C ARG A 238 19.02 -36.60 -5.29
N GLY A 239 17.99 -36.14 -6.00
CA GLY A 239 18.16 -35.28 -7.17
C GLY A 239 16.85 -34.65 -7.66
N VAL A 240 16.95 -33.58 -8.42
CA VAL A 240 15.82 -32.89 -9.07
C VAL A 240 15.75 -33.32 -10.54
N SER A 241 14.59 -33.79 -10.99
CA SER A 241 14.33 -33.98 -12.43
C SER A 241 13.97 -32.63 -13.06
N LEU A 242 14.66 -32.28 -14.14
CA LEU A 242 14.41 -31.06 -14.92
C LEU A 242 13.36 -31.25 -16.03
N GLY A 243 12.70 -32.41 -16.07
CA GLY A 243 11.59 -32.70 -16.99
C GLY A 243 11.96 -33.61 -18.18
N PRO A 244 10.96 -33.97 -19.00
CA PRO A 244 11.10 -35.02 -20.02
C PRO A 244 11.99 -34.62 -21.20
N GLU A 245 12.03 -33.34 -21.60
CA GLU A 245 12.92 -32.87 -22.68
C GLU A 245 14.39 -32.95 -22.26
N TRP A 246 14.69 -32.63 -20.99
CA TRP A 246 16.01 -32.84 -20.40
C TRP A 246 16.40 -34.32 -20.35
N GLU A 247 15.49 -35.18 -19.90
CA GLU A 247 15.75 -36.63 -19.84
C GLU A 247 15.95 -37.23 -21.24
N LYS A 248 15.27 -36.69 -22.26
CA LYS A 248 15.44 -37.09 -23.66
C LYS A 248 16.80 -36.69 -24.22
N THR A 249 17.32 -35.50 -23.92
CA THR A 249 18.66 -35.08 -24.36
C THR A 249 19.77 -35.85 -23.66
N GLN A 250 19.53 -36.37 -22.46
CA GLN A 250 20.49 -37.21 -21.72
C GLN A 250 20.33 -38.73 -21.98
N GLU A 251 19.53 -39.15 -22.97
CA GLU A 251 19.28 -40.56 -23.32
C GLU A 251 18.74 -41.44 -22.17
N GLY A 252 18.02 -40.84 -21.21
CA GLY A 252 17.44 -41.57 -20.07
C GLY A 252 17.13 -40.68 -18.87
N PRO A 253 16.51 -41.24 -17.81
CA PRO A 253 16.21 -40.49 -16.60
C PRO A 253 17.52 -39.95 -16.01
N THR A 254 17.66 -38.64 -15.96
CA THR A 254 18.87 -37.97 -15.46
C THR A 254 18.47 -36.84 -14.53
N TRP A 255 18.99 -36.86 -13.31
CA TRP A 255 18.66 -35.88 -12.28
C TRP A 255 19.84 -34.98 -11.98
N VAL A 256 19.55 -33.81 -11.42
CA VAL A 256 20.56 -32.82 -11.03
C VAL A 256 20.67 -32.81 -9.51
N ASP A 257 21.90 -32.99 -9.04
CA ASP A 257 22.29 -32.67 -7.66
C ASP A 257 22.55 -31.17 -7.55
N LEU A 258 21.69 -30.46 -6.81
CA LEU A 258 21.78 -29.00 -6.67
C LEU A 258 23.05 -28.55 -5.91
N ASP A 259 23.60 -29.39 -5.04
CA ASP A 259 24.79 -29.06 -4.27
C ASP A 259 26.06 -29.32 -5.10
N ALA A 260 26.10 -30.45 -5.81
CA ALA A 260 27.22 -30.77 -6.68
C ALA A 260 27.30 -29.85 -7.92
N LEU A 261 26.15 -29.37 -8.44
CA LEU A 261 26.12 -28.45 -9.60
C LEU A 261 26.87 -27.15 -9.32
N LEU A 262 26.67 -26.54 -8.15
CA LEU A 262 27.34 -25.29 -7.77
C LEU A 262 28.86 -25.46 -7.62
N GLN A 263 29.33 -26.68 -7.36
CA GLN A 263 30.74 -27.02 -7.23
C GLN A 263 31.41 -27.35 -8.58
N ALA A 264 30.65 -27.46 -9.67
CA ALA A 264 31.15 -27.89 -10.97
C ALA A 264 32.03 -26.83 -11.69
N GLY A 265 32.02 -25.57 -11.23
CA GLY A 265 32.82 -24.49 -11.83
C GLY A 265 32.30 -24.07 -13.22
N GLN A 266 33.19 -23.91 -14.21
CA GLN A 266 32.83 -23.49 -15.56
C GLN A 266 32.36 -24.68 -16.39
N LEU A 267 31.13 -24.62 -16.89
CA LEU A 267 30.54 -25.68 -17.70
C LEU A 267 31.01 -25.60 -19.16
N SER A 268 31.06 -26.78 -19.80
CA SER A 268 31.23 -26.89 -21.26
C SER A 268 30.07 -26.18 -21.97
N ASP A 269 30.28 -25.70 -23.20
CA ASP A 269 29.20 -25.05 -23.97
C ASP A 269 28.00 -25.98 -24.18
N ALA A 270 28.23 -27.29 -24.37
CA ALA A 270 27.16 -28.28 -24.51
C ALA A 270 26.33 -28.40 -23.23
N ASP A 271 26.97 -28.65 -22.08
CA ASP A 271 26.28 -28.77 -20.80
C ASP A 271 25.57 -27.46 -20.41
N LEU A 272 26.19 -26.32 -20.71
CA LEU A 272 25.59 -25.01 -20.44
C LEU A 272 24.35 -24.76 -21.31
N PHE A 273 24.41 -25.09 -22.60
CA PHE A 273 23.27 -24.88 -23.51
C PHE A 273 22.10 -25.79 -23.17
N GLU A 274 22.37 -27.02 -22.71
CA GLU A 274 21.34 -27.94 -22.23
C GLU A 274 20.76 -27.50 -20.89
N LEU A 275 21.60 -27.10 -19.93
CA LEU A 275 21.15 -26.68 -18.60
C LEU A 275 20.40 -25.35 -18.63
N LEU A 276 20.81 -24.42 -19.49
CA LEU A 276 20.17 -23.12 -19.70
C LEU A 276 19.08 -23.15 -20.79
N ALA A 277 18.68 -24.33 -21.25
CA ALA A 277 17.49 -24.47 -22.08
C ALA A 277 16.26 -24.03 -21.28
N GLU A 278 15.32 -23.34 -21.94
CA GLU A 278 14.19 -22.65 -21.31
C GLU A 278 13.43 -23.55 -20.32
N ASP A 279 12.98 -24.73 -20.75
CA ASP A 279 12.21 -25.66 -19.91
C ASP A 279 13.02 -26.25 -18.74
N ALA A 280 14.32 -26.53 -18.94
CA ALA A 280 15.18 -27.14 -17.92
C ALA A 280 15.57 -26.13 -16.83
N PHE A 281 15.87 -24.90 -17.24
CA PHE A 281 16.34 -23.85 -16.34
C PHE A 281 15.24 -23.28 -15.45
N ASP A 282 13.99 -23.19 -15.95
CA ASP A 282 12.85 -22.76 -15.16
C ASP A 282 12.64 -23.68 -13.94
N VAL A 283 12.66 -25.01 -14.16
CA VAL A 283 12.52 -26.00 -13.09
C VAL A 283 13.66 -25.89 -12.07
N LEU A 284 14.89 -25.71 -12.57
CA LEU A 284 16.07 -25.52 -11.73
C LEU A 284 15.95 -24.26 -10.85
N ALA A 285 15.55 -23.14 -11.46
CA ALA A 285 15.42 -21.85 -10.77
C ALA A 285 14.31 -21.88 -9.69
N VAL A 286 13.15 -22.50 -9.95
CA VAL A 286 12.11 -22.69 -8.93
C VAL A 286 12.61 -23.58 -7.79
N ALA A 287 13.39 -24.63 -8.09
CA ALA A 287 13.99 -25.49 -7.07
C ALA A 287 14.97 -24.72 -6.14
N TYR A 288 15.78 -23.80 -6.68
CA TYR A 288 16.64 -22.93 -5.85
C TYR A 288 15.83 -21.86 -5.09
N LYS A 289 14.76 -21.30 -5.67
CA LYS A 289 13.89 -20.32 -4.99
C LYS A 289 13.24 -20.89 -3.74
N THR A 290 12.59 -22.04 -3.88
CA THR A 290 11.88 -22.68 -2.76
C THR A 290 12.79 -22.95 -1.57
N ARG A 291 14.10 -23.14 -1.82
CA ARG A 291 15.16 -23.35 -0.81
C ARG A 291 15.89 -22.08 -0.34
N LYS A 292 15.49 -20.88 -0.77
CA LYS A 292 16.22 -19.60 -0.52
C LYS A 292 17.66 -19.55 -1.02
N ARG A 293 17.98 -20.26 -2.10
CA ARG A 293 19.35 -20.37 -2.66
C ARG A 293 19.52 -19.69 -4.02
N ILE A 294 18.63 -18.76 -4.36
CA ILE A 294 18.74 -17.93 -5.58
C ILE A 294 20.08 -17.18 -5.68
N PRO A 295 20.64 -16.59 -4.60
CA PRO A 295 21.94 -15.93 -4.68
C PRO A 295 23.07 -16.85 -5.16
N GLU A 296 23.05 -18.11 -4.76
CA GLU A 296 24.07 -19.11 -5.13
C GLU A 296 24.00 -19.45 -6.62
N ILE A 297 22.82 -19.81 -7.13
CA ILE A 297 22.64 -20.10 -8.56
C ILE A 297 22.86 -18.86 -9.44
N ARG A 298 22.53 -17.66 -8.95
CA ARG A 298 22.86 -16.40 -9.64
C ARG A 298 24.37 -16.21 -9.77
N SER A 299 25.12 -16.45 -8.69
CA SER A 299 26.58 -16.37 -8.71
C SER A 299 27.17 -17.38 -9.70
N PHE A 300 26.67 -18.62 -9.68
CA PHE A 300 27.05 -19.67 -10.62
C PHE A 300 26.75 -19.31 -12.08
N VAL A 301 25.57 -18.79 -12.40
CA VAL A 301 25.23 -18.38 -13.78
C VAL A 301 26.07 -17.19 -14.22
N LYS A 302 26.33 -16.22 -13.33
CA LYS A 302 27.23 -15.08 -13.61
C LYS A 302 28.65 -15.54 -13.95
N SER A 303 29.17 -16.55 -13.25
CA SER A 303 30.52 -17.06 -13.51
C SER A 303 30.64 -17.78 -14.85
N GLN A 304 29.53 -18.13 -15.51
CA GLN A 304 29.54 -18.69 -16.87
C GLN A 304 29.70 -17.63 -17.98
N ARG A 305 29.55 -16.33 -17.66
CA ARG A 305 29.71 -15.22 -18.62
C ARG A 305 31.17 -15.07 -19.03
N ILE A 306 31.43 -14.87 -20.32
CA ILE A 306 32.77 -14.62 -20.85
C ILE A 306 32.84 -13.17 -21.34
N GLU A 307 33.92 -12.46 -21.03
CA GLU A 307 34.13 -11.08 -21.49
C GLU A 307 34.16 -11.02 -23.03
N GLN A 308 33.30 -10.19 -23.62
CA GLN A 308 33.24 -10.01 -25.08
C GLN A 308 34.01 -8.74 -25.46
N VAL A 309 34.94 -8.85 -26.41
CA VAL A 309 35.61 -7.69 -27.00
C VAL A 309 34.57 -6.85 -27.76
N SER A 310 34.15 -5.74 -27.16
CA SER A 310 33.29 -4.74 -27.82
C SER A 310 34.16 -3.64 -28.42
N PRO A 311 33.93 -3.20 -29.67
CA PRO A 311 34.70 -2.11 -30.26
C PRO A 311 34.46 -0.82 -29.48
N LYS A 312 35.54 -0.21 -28.99
CA LYS A 312 35.54 1.08 -28.29
C LYS A 312 35.77 2.22 -29.29
N LEU A 313 35.13 3.38 -29.09
CA LEU A 313 35.54 4.61 -29.78
C LEU A 313 36.85 5.07 -29.13
N GLU A 314 37.96 4.50 -29.61
CA GLU A 314 39.29 4.83 -29.14
C GLU A 314 39.73 6.18 -29.70
N ASP A 315 40.42 6.96 -28.88
CA ASP A 315 41.01 8.23 -29.30
C ASP A 315 42.28 8.00 -30.12
N VAL A 316 42.12 7.52 -31.34
CA VAL A 316 43.23 7.22 -32.24
C VAL A 316 43.91 8.49 -32.78
N ALA A 317 43.21 9.63 -32.76
CA ALA A 317 43.68 10.90 -33.27
C ALA A 317 44.08 11.94 -32.20
N GLY A 318 44.04 11.58 -30.91
CA GLY A 318 44.52 12.42 -29.81
C GLY A 318 43.61 13.61 -29.42
N ALA A 319 42.31 13.51 -29.68
CA ALA A 319 41.29 14.50 -29.32
C ALA A 319 41.28 14.83 -27.81
N ALA A 320 41.44 13.85 -26.93
CA ALA A 320 41.44 14.08 -25.48
C ALA A 320 42.63 14.97 -25.04
N ALA A 321 43.80 14.78 -25.65
CA ALA A 321 44.96 15.63 -25.41
C ALA A 321 44.74 17.06 -25.92
N ILE A 322 44.01 17.22 -27.04
CA ILE A 322 43.63 18.53 -27.57
C ILE A 322 42.66 19.24 -26.63
N VAL A 323 41.61 18.56 -26.15
CA VAL A 323 40.66 19.11 -25.16
C VAL A 323 41.38 19.51 -23.86
N ALA A 324 42.32 18.69 -23.38
CA ALA A 324 43.10 19.00 -22.18
C ALA A 324 43.99 20.25 -22.37
N LYS A 325 44.61 20.42 -23.54
CA LYS A 325 45.38 21.63 -23.88
C LYS A 325 44.50 22.87 -23.94
N MET A 326 43.28 22.75 -24.47
CA MET A 326 42.31 23.86 -24.53
C MET A 326 41.87 24.36 -23.15
N GLY A 327 41.91 23.50 -22.12
CA GLY A 327 41.58 23.85 -20.74
C GLY A 327 42.70 24.57 -19.97
N GLN A 328 43.88 24.80 -20.57
CA GLN A 328 45.00 25.46 -19.89
C GLN A 328 44.78 26.98 -19.77
N PRO A 329 45.04 27.59 -18.60
CA PRO A 329 44.84 29.04 -18.39
C PRO A 329 45.70 29.94 -19.28
N SER A 330 46.81 29.41 -19.82
CA SER A 330 47.82 30.14 -20.59
C SER A 330 47.58 30.18 -22.11
N ILE A 331 46.44 29.68 -22.58
CA ILE A 331 46.16 29.56 -24.01
C ILE A 331 45.67 30.88 -24.61
N THR A 332 46.20 31.27 -25.77
CA THR A 332 45.70 32.44 -26.50
C THR A 332 44.45 32.11 -27.32
N ASP A 333 43.65 33.10 -27.68
CA ASP A 333 42.47 32.90 -28.54
C ASP A 333 42.83 32.36 -29.93
N ALA A 334 44.00 32.71 -30.45
CA ALA A 334 44.52 32.20 -31.72
C ALA A 334 44.90 30.71 -31.61
N ASP A 335 45.57 30.32 -30.52
CA ASP A 335 45.91 28.92 -30.24
C ASP A 335 44.65 28.08 -30.02
N ARG A 336 43.65 28.66 -29.33
CA ARG A 336 42.35 28.02 -29.09
C ARG A 336 41.62 27.71 -30.41
N LYS A 337 41.54 28.66 -31.35
CA LYS A 337 40.93 28.42 -32.68
C LYS A 337 41.66 27.34 -33.48
N THR A 338 42.98 27.30 -33.37
CA THR A 338 43.81 26.28 -34.02
C THR A 338 43.53 24.90 -33.44
N LEU A 339 43.49 24.78 -32.11
CA LEU A 339 43.16 23.54 -31.41
C LEU A 339 41.72 23.08 -31.66
N GLN A 340 40.77 24.01 -31.80
CA GLN A 340 39.38 23.68 -32.18
C GLN A 340 39.29 23.05 -33.57
N THR A 341 40.09 23.52 -34.53
CA THR A 341 40.16 22.91 -35.86
C THR A 341 40.78 21.53 -35.81
N GLN A 342 41.91 21.38 -35.10
CA GLN A 342 42.54 20.07 -34.88
C GLN A 342 41.61 19.09 -34.16
N LEU A 343 40.78 19.56 -33.22
CA LEU A 343 39.82 18.73 -32.50
C LEU A 343 38.72 18.20 -33.43
N ARG A 344 38.24 19.03 -34.37
CA ARG A 344 37.25 18.60 -35.38
C ARG A 344 37.83 17.53 -36.31
N ASP A 345 39.05 17.71 -36.78
CA ASP A 345 39.73 16.73 -37.63
C ASP A 345 39.95 15.41 -36.87
N ALA A 346 40.36 15.49 -35.60
CA ALA A 346 40.53 14.32 -34.74
C ALA A 346 39.19 13.58 -34.49
N HIS A 347 38.08 14.30 -34.31
CA HIS A 347 36.74 13.72 -34.20
C HIS A 347 36.32 12.95 -35.46
N ILE A 348 36.57 13.51 -36.65
CA ILE A 348 36.29 12.83 -37.93
C ILE A 348 37.10 11.53 -38.03
N ALA A 349 38.41 11.59 -37.79
CA ALA A 349 39.30 10.43 -37.87
C ALA A 349 38.92 9.31 -36.87
N ASN A 350 38.56 9.68 -35.64
CA ASN A 350 38.10 8.73 -34.63
C ASN A 350 36.80 8.02 -35.09
N ARG A 351 35.85 8.75 -35.70
CA ARG A 351 34.59 8.19 -36.22
C ARG A 351 34.84 7.18 -37.36
N GLU A 352 35.73 7.49 -38.30
CA GLU A 352 36.03 6.61 -39.42
C GLU A 352 36.76 5.32 -39.00
N SER A 353 37.68 5.42 -38.03
CA SER A 353 38.36 4.25 -37.46
C SER A 353 37.36 3.33 -36.77
N TYR A 354 36.45 3.93 -36.01
CA TYR A 354 35.40 3.20 -35.30
C TYR A 354 34.48 2.41 -36.23
N GLN A 355 34.00 3.03 -37.30
CA GLN A 355 33.13 2.39 -38.30
C GLN A 355 33.79 1.17 -38.94
N ARG A 356 35.11 1.22 -39.21
CA ARG A 356 35.86 0.09 -39.77
C ARG A 356 35.95 -1.09 -38.81
N THR A 357 36.21 -0.84 -37.53
CA THR A 357 36.34 -1.90 -36.51
C THR A 357 35.01 -2.64 -36.27
N ILE A 358 33.86 -1.95 -36.36
CA ILE A 358 32.53 -2.57 -36.24
C ILE A 358 32.31 -3.61 -37.34
N VAL A 359 32.58 -3.24 -38.60
CA VAL A 359 32.37 -4.10 -39.76
C VAL A 359 33.20 -5.38 -39.63
N GLN A 360 34.47 -5.25 -39.22
CA GLN A 360 35.37 -6.40 -39.04
C GLN A 360 34.95 -7.34 -37.90
N LEU A 361 34.44 -6.81 -36.79
CA LEU A 361 34.00 -7.64 -35.65
C LEU A 361 32.66 -8.33 -35.88
N ALA A 362 31.80 -7.80 -36.76
CA ALA A 362 30.51 -8.40 -37.09
C ALA A 362 30.65 -9.75 -37.82
N GLU A 363 31.76 -9.97 -38.53
CA GLU A 363 32.00 -11.14 -39.39
C GLU A 363 32.71 -12.32 -38.70
N SER A 364 33.16 -12.18 -37.44
CA SER A 364 33.92 -13.24 -36.73
C SER A 364 33.05 -14.36 -36.12
N PRO A 365 33.28 -15.65 -36.46
CA PRO A 365 32.54 -16.80 -35.90
C PRO A 365 32.75 -17.01 -34.39
N GLU A 366 33.92 -16.66 -33.87
CA GLU A 366 34.26 -16.77 -32.45
C GLU A 366 33.46 -15.76 -31.62
N VAL A 367 33.34 -14.53 -32.12
CA VAL A 367 32.50 -13.48 -31.53
C VAL A 367 31.02 -13.89 -31.55
N GLN A 368 30.54 -14.53 -32.61
CA GLN A 368 29.17 -15.06 -32.66
C GLN A 368 28.91 -16.16 -31.62
N ARG A 369 29.90 -17.04 -31.39
CA ARG A 369 29.81 -18.10 -30.37
C ARG A 369 29.77 -17.53 -28.95
N LEU A 370 30.65 -16.58 -28.64
CA LEU A 370 30.66 -15.87 -27.36
C LEU A 370 29.37 -15.08 -27.13
N ARG A 371 28.84 -14.41 -28.17
CA ARG A 371 27.52 -13.75 -28.13
C ARG A 371 26.40 -14.73 -27.81
N ARG A 372 26.38 -15.92 -28.40
CA ARG A 372 25.36 -16.95 -28.12
C ARG A 372 25.43 -17.40 -26.65
N ARG A 373 26.63 -17.67 -26.13
CA ARG A 373 26.84 -18.04 -24.72
C ARG A 373 26.35 -16.94 -23.78
N ASN A 374 26.81 -15.71 -23.97
CA ASN A 374 26.41 -14.58 -23.13
C ASN A 374 24.91 -14.26 -23.25
N LYS A 375 24.29 -14.47 -24.42
CA LYS A 375 22.84 -14.34 -24.61
C LYS A 375 22.07 -15.35 -23.76
N LEU A 376 22.51 -16.60 -23.70
CA LEU A 376 21.89 -17.64 -22.86
C LEU A 376 22.08 -17.35 -21.38
N VAL A 377 23.28 -16.93 -20.96
CA VAL A 377 23.55 -16.48 -19.58
C VAL A 377 22.67 -15.29 -19.19
N ALA A 378 22.57 -14.26 -20.04
CA ALA A 378 21.70 -13.12 -19.81
C ALA A 378 20.22 -13.55 -19.76
N SER A 379 19.81 -14.50 -20.59
CA SER A 379 18.45 -15.05 -20.56
C SER A 379 18.17 -15.81 -19.26
N ALA A 380 19.09 -16.63 -18.79
CA ALA A 380 19.01 -17.33 -17.52
C ALA A 380 18.97 -16.37 -16.32
N LEU A 381 19.78 -15.30 -16.33
CA LEU A 381 19.72 -14.26 -15.30
C LEU A 381 18.37 -13.52 -15.30
N ARG A 382 17.80 -13.24 -16.48
CA ARG A 382 16.45 -12.69 -16.62
C ARG A 382 15.40 -13.63 -16.02
N VAL A 383 15.50 -14.94 -16.27
CA VAL A 383 14.61 -15.95 -15.68
C VAL A 383 14.76 -16.00 -14.15
N LEU A 384 15.98 -16.02 -13.62
CA LEU A 384 16.23 -16.05 -12.16
C LEU A 384 15.65 -14.85 -11.45
N ALA A 385 15.83 -13.65 -12.00
CA ALA A 385 15.24 -12.44 -11.42
C ALA A 385 13.70 -12.51 -11.48
N SER A 386 13.14 -13.09 -12.55
CA SER A 386 11.69 -13.26 -12.70
C SER A 386 11.10 -14.20 -11.68
N ILE A 387 11.78 -15.31 -11.45
CA ILE A 387 11.38 -16.27 -10.44
C ILE A 387 11.55 -15.67 -9.04
N GLU A 388 12.63 -14.94 -8.74
CA GLU A 388 12.82 -14.30 -7.43
C GLU A 388 11.73 -13.28 -7.10
N ALA A 389 11.31 -12.46 -8.07
CA ALA A 389 10.29 -11.42 -7.88
C ALA A 389 8.84 -11.91 -7.98
N ALA A 390 8.61 -13.09 -8.57
CA ALA A 390 7.29 -13.72 -8.57
C ALA A 390 6.86 -14.04 -7.13
N ASN A 391 5.56 -14.00 -6.85
CA ASN A 391 5.06 -14.60 -5.61
C ASN A 391 4.99 -16.13 -5.79
N PHE A 392 4.52 -16.85 -4.77
CA PHE A 392 4.31 -18.30 -4.83
C PHE A 392 2.91 -18.67 -5.39
N ASP A 393 2.37 -17.87 -6.31
CA ASP A 393 1.09 -18.11 -6.99
C ASP A 393 1.27 -18.99 -8.24
N ALA A 394 0.18 -19.29 -8.96
CA ALA A 394 0.23 -20.14 -10.14
C ALA A 394 0.99 -19.48 -11.32
N GLU A 395 1.24 -18.17 -11.27
CA GLU A 395 2.06 -17.45 -12.25
C GLU A 395 3.49 -17.98 -12.30
N ILE A 396 4.06 -18.42 -11.17
CA ILE A 396 5.40 -19.00 -11.10
C ILE A 396 5.54 -20.29 -11.94
N LEU A 397 4.44 -20.99 -12.20
CA LEU A 397 4.38 -22.17 -13.07
C LEU A 397 4.06 -21.80 -14.53
N SER A 398 3.61 -20.57 -14.78
CA SER A 398 3.34 -20.08 -16.12
C SER A 398 4.64 -19.62 -16.78
N ARG A 399 4.85 -20.02 -18.04
CA ARG A 399 6.04 -19.74 -18.88
C ARG A 399 6.37 -18.27 -19.11
N ARG A 400 5.62 -17.35 -18.51
CA ARG A 400 5.72 -15.92 -18.77
C ARG A 400 5.39 -15.11 -17.53
N SER A 401 6.14 -15.28 -16.46
CA SER A 401 6.30 -14.18 -15.50
C SER A 401 6.97 -13.02 -16.25
N HIS A 402 6.17 -12.13 -16.81
CA HIS A 402 6.65 -10.95 -17.54
C HIS A 402 7.24 -9.91 -16.57
N ARG A 403 7.03 -10.13 -15.27
CA ARG A 403 7.35 -9.17 -14.21
C ARG A 403 8.84 -8.92 -14.06
N ALA A 404 9.71 -9.92 -14.15
CA ALA A 404 11.16 -9.70 -14.07
C ALA A 404 12.00 -10.12 -15.29
N ARG A 405 11.38 -9.99 -16.47
CA ARG A 405 12.10 -9.44 -17.63
C ARG A 405 12.71 -8.03 -17.37
N ARG A 406 12.38 -7.40 -16.24
CA ARG A 406 12.79 -6.06 -15.76
C ARG A 406 14.02 -6.06 -14.83
N ALA A 407 14.83 -7.12 -14.77
CA ALA A 407 16.03 -7.14 -13.93
C ALA A 407 17.17 -7.87 -14.64
N GLU A 408 17.64 -7.28 -15.74
CA GLU A 408 18.93 -7.62 -16.34
C GLU A 408 20.00 -6.73 -15.72
N VAL A 409 21.14 -7.28 -15.30
CA VAL A 409 22.30 -6.46 -14.92
C VAL A 409 23.04 -6.10 -16.21
N VAL A 410 22.86 -4.87 -16.68
CA VAL A 410 23.69 -4.25 -17.71
C VAL A 410 25.13 -4.27 -17.18
N SER A 411 26.08 -4.81 -17.96
CA SER A 411 27.46 -4.88 -17.48
C SER A 411 28.01 -3.50 -17.19
N SER A 412 28.73 -3.39 -16.07
CA SER A 412 29.52 -2.22 -15.65
C SER A 412 30.70 -1.90 -16.56
N ASP A 413 30.94 -2.70 -17.59
CA ASP A 413 31.87 -2.35 -18.64
C ASP A 413 31.31 -1.13 -19.36
N ASN A 414 31.84 0.05 -19.05
CA ASN A 414 31.61 1.35 -19.72
C ASN A 414 31.93 1.31 -21.24
N THR A 415 32.16 0.13 -21.80
CA THR A 415 32.37 -0.13 -23.22
C THR A 415 31.00 -0.20 -23.88
N VAL A 416 30.34 0.96 -23.92
CA VAL A 416 29.04 1.10 -24.53
C VAL A 416 29.11 0.53 -25.94
N ALA A 417 28.14 -0.28 -26.34
CA ALA A 417 28.04 -0.77 -27.71
C ALA A 417 27.66 0.39 -28.65
N MET A 418 28.56 1.36 -28.80
CA MET A 418 28.47 2.47 -29.76
C MET A 418 28.37 1.95 -31.20
N ALA A 419 28.60 0.64 -31.40
CA ALA A 419 28.66 -0.04 -32.68
C ALA A 419 27.34 0.00 -33.42
N THR A 420 26.28 0.31 -32.69
CA THR A 420 24.92 0.36 -33.20
C THR A 420 24.34 1.77 -33.17
N LEU A 421 25.04 2.79 -32.66
CA LEU A 421 24.52 4.17 -32.65
C LEU A 421 24.46 4.77 -34.07
N ASP A 422 23.29 5.21 -34.47
CA ASP A 422 23.06 6.01 -35.67
C ASP A 422 23.10 7.50 -35.30
N LEU A 423 24.26 8.12 -35.53
CA LEU A 423 24.49 9.56 -35.35
C LEU A 423 24.15 10.39 -36.61
N GLU A 424 23.89 9.74 -37.74
CA GLU A 424 23.59 10.40 -39.02
C GLU A 424 22.07 10.52 -39.26
N GLY A 425 21.27 9.73 -38.54
CA GLY A 425 19.82 9.85 -38.49
C GLY A 425 19.32 11.14 -37.80
N PRO A 426 17.98 11.33 -37.69
CA PRO A 426 17.40 12.52 -37.09
C PRO A 426 17.90 12.75 -35.65
N SER A 427 18.44 13.95 -35.41
CA SER A 427 19.08 14.34 -34.15
C SER A 427 18.89 15.83 -33.88
N PHE A 428 18.93 16.24 -32.62
CA PHE A 428 19.09 17.66 -32.29
C PHE A 428 20.55 18.07 -32.47
N ARG A 429 20.79 19.02 -33.36
CA ARG A 429 22.11 19.58 -33.65
C ARG A 429 22.19 21.04 -33.20
N GLY A 430 23.36 21.44 -32.72
CA GLY A 430 23.60 22.79 -32.24
C GLY A 430 25.07 23.14 -32.15
N CYS A 431 25.35 24.30 -31.55
CA CYS A 431 26.68 24.84 -31.42
C CYS A 431 27.39 24.25 -30.19
N CYS A 432 28.54 23.61 -30.39
CA CYS A 432 29.35 23.10 -29.30
C CYS A 432 30.37 24.14 -28.81
N PHE A 433 30.31 24.49 -27.53
CA PHE A 433 31.23 25.47 -26.93
C PHE A 433 32.68 24.99 -26.76
N ILE A 434 32.95 23.70 -26.94
CA ILE A 434 34.31 23.14 -26.88
C ILE A 434 34.94 23.18 -28.27
N CYS A 435 34.41 22.41 -29.23
CA CYS A 435 34.98 22.35 -30.58
C CYS A 435 34.56 23.49 -31.52
N CYS A 436 33.60 24.33 -31.13
CA CYS A 436 32.99 25.38 -31.95
C CYS A 436 32.40 24.86 -33.28
N GLY A 437 31.98 23.60 -33.34
CA GLY A 437 31.15 23.09 -34.43
C GLY A 437 29.73 23.64 -34.30
N GLU A 438 29.17 24.14 -35.41
CA GLU A 438 27.83 24.78 -35.46
C GLU A 438 26.69 23.78 -35.70
N ASP A 439 26.99 22.57 -36.19
CA ASP A 439 26.01 21.52 -36.52
C ASP A 439 26.40 20.17 -35.91
N GLU A 440 26.59 20.16 -34.60
CA GLU A 440 27.05 18.96 -33.88
C GLU A 440 25.90 18.29 -33.12
N VAL A 441 25.90 16.95 -33.06
CA VAL A 441 24.93 16.19 -32.26
C VAL A 441 25.17 16.49 -30.78
N MET A 442 24.20 17.16 -30.16
CA MET A 442 24.29 17.57 -28.76
C MET A 442 24.09 16.39 -27.81
N SER A 443 24.52 16.54 -26.56
CA SER A 443 24.41 15.51 -25.54
C SER A 443 23.79 16.01 -24.24
N ILE A 444 23.23 15.05 -23.49
CA ILE A 444 22.74 15.19 -22.12
C ILE A 444 23.65 14.32 -21.24
N CYS A 445 24.36 14.96 -20.31
CA CYS A 445 25.27 14.26 -19.40
C CYS A 445 24.57 14.02 -18.05
N ILE A 446 24.71 12.80 -17.52
CA ILE A 446 24.18 12.40 -16.21
C ILE A 446 25.34 12.25 -15.23
N LYS A 447 25.24 12.91 -14.08
CA LYS A 447 26.19 12.84 -12.96
C LYS A 447 26.14 11.48 -12.29
N GLU A 448 27.23 11.11 -11.64
CA GLU A 448 27.21 9.95 -10.74
C GLU A 448 26.35 10.25 -9.51
N LEU A 449 25.35 9.40 -9.29
CA LEU A 449 24.50 9.40 -8.10
C LEU A 449 25.11 8.51 -7.02
N ASP A 450 24.84 8.83 -5.76
CA ASP A 450 25.15 7.96 -4.63
C ASP A 450 24.42 6.62 -4.77
N GLU A 451 25.07 5.52 -4.40
CA GLU A 451 24.53 4.15 -4.57
C GLU A 451 23.15 3.97 -3.92
N ARG A 452 22.90 4.62 -2.77
CA ARG A 452 21.62 4.57 -2.07
C ARG A 452 20.45 5.11 -2.92
N HIS A 453 20.70 6.17 -3.68
CA HIS A 453 19.66 6.79 -4.53
C HIS A 453 19.40 5.98 -5.81
N LEU A 454 20.36 5.17 -6.27
CA LEU A 454 20.16 4.28 -7.41
C LEU A 454 19.20 3.14 -7.07
N GLU A 455 19.24 2.63 -5.84
CA GLU A 455 18.34 1.58 -5.37
C GLU A 455 16.88 2.06 -5.32
N ASP A 456 16.63 3.33 -4.99
CA ASP A 456 15.29 3.92 -4.94
C ASP A 456 14.54 3.80 -6.28
N ASN A 457 15.26 3.93 -7.39
CA ASN A 457 14.74 3.82 -8.76
C ASN A 457 14.44 2.38 -9.20
N THR A 458 14.78 1.39 -8.36
CA THR A 458 14.55 -0.04 -8.62
C THR A 458 13.52 -0.66 -7.69
N THR A 459 12.98 0.14 -6.76
CA THR A 459 11.92 -0.29 -5.83
C THR A 459 10.62 -0.64 -6.58
N ASN A 460 9.78 -1.47 -5.95
CA ASN A 460 8.43 -1.76 -6.46
C ASN A 460 7.61 -0.49 -6.73
N PHE A 461 7.82 0.56 -5.94
CA PHE A 461 7.18 1.86 -6.17
C PHE A 461 7.67 2.49 -7.49
N ALA A 462 8.99 2.61 -7.70
CA ALA A 462 9.54 3.19 -8.91
C ALA A 462 9.20 2.39 -10.17
N LEU A 463 9.11 1.06 -10.06
CA LEU A 463 8.71 0.18 -11.17
C LEU A 463 7.24 0.36 -11.58
N ASN A 464 6.35 0.61 -10.61
CA ASN A 464 4.93 0.82 -10.87
C ASN A 464 4.62 2.27 -11.23
N TYR A 465 5.42 3.22 -10.76
CA TYR A 465 5.19 4.65 -10.89
C TYR A 465 6.44 5.40 -11.36
N PRO A 466 6.99 5.07 -12.55
CA PRO A 466 8.27 5.63 -13.02
C PRO A 466 8.23 7.15 -13.18
N LEU A 467 7.09 7.73 -13.58
CA LEU A 467 6.93 9.19 -13.64
C LEU A 467 7.04 9.85 -12.26
N ALA A 468 6.62 9.16 -11.19
CA ALA A 468 6.72 9.69 -9.83
C ALA A 468 8.14 9.58 -9.29
N ALA A 469 8.80 8.44 -9.51
CA ALA A 469 10.21 8.27 -9.14
C ALA A 469 11.12 9.28 -9.84
N GLY A 470 10.95 9.49 -11.15
CA GLY A 470 11.76 10.46 -11.90
C GLY A 470 11.54 11.93 -11.50
N ALA A 471 10.42 12.24 -10.84
CA ALA A 471 10.13 13.59 -10.32
C ALA A 471 10.90 13.91 -9.02
N SER A 472 11.59 12.93 -8.43
CA SER A 472 12.27 13.13 -7.15
C SER A 472 13.39 14.17 -7.28
N PRO A 473 13.63 15.01 -6.25
CA PRO A 473 14.70 16.00 -6.28
C PRO A 473 16.09 15.40 -6.61
N GLU A 474 16.36 14.20 -6.13
CA GLU A 474 17.62 13.47 -6.33
C GLU A 474 17.82 13.15 -7.82
N ASN A 475 16.80 12.62 -8.47
CA ASN A 475 16.81 12.31 -9.90
C ASN A 475 16.88 13.57 -10.76
N VAL A 476 16.15 14.63 -10.41
CA VAL A 476 16.17 15.91 -11.11
C VAL A 476 17.55 16.58 -11.03
N ASN A 477 18.27 16.40 -9.92
CA ASN A 477 19.61 16.94 -9.72
C ASN A 477 20.72 16.09 -10.37
N SER A 478 20.39 14.91 -10.90
CA SER A 478 21.34 14.02 -11.58
C SER A 478 21.84 14.56 -12.92
N ILE A 479 21.09 15.45 -13.58
CA ILE A 479 21.48 15.98 -14.90
C ILE A 479 22.52 17.10 -14.75
N CYS A 480 23.60 17.00 -15.51
CA CYS A 480 24.63 18.04 -15.61
C CYS A 480 24.12 19.23 -16.44
N SER A 481 24.50 20.45 -16.04
CA SER A 481 24.14 21.67 -16.78
C SER A 481 24.92 21.84 -18.09
N GLN A 482 25.93 21.01 -18.33
CA GLN A 482 26.73 20.99 -19.55
C GLN A 482 25.89 20.55 -20.75
N ASN A 483 26.01 21.29 -21.86
CA ASN A 483 25.43 20.91 -23.13
C ASN A 483 26.44 21.15 -24.24
N VAL A 484 27.17 20.09 -24.58
CA VAL A 484 28.22 20.06 -25.61
C VAL A 484 27.96 18.89 -26.55
N CYS A 485 28.70 18.80 -27.66
CA CYS A 485 28.53 17.70 -28.58
C CYS A 485 28.91 16.35 -27.94
N PHE A 486 28.27 15.28 -28.42
CA PHE A 486 28.44 13.93 -27.89
C PHE A 486 29.91 13.48 -27.86
N GLN A 487 30.70 13.81 -28.90
CA GLN A 487 32.12 13.43 -28.97
C GLN A 487 32.99 14.17 -27.95
N CYS A 488 32.79 15.48 -27.79
CA CYS A 488 33.48 16.28 -26.78
C CYS A 488 33.11 15.86 -25.35
N ALA A 489 31.86 15.43 -25.11
CA ALA A 489 31.46 14.89 -23.82
C ALA A 489 32.14 13.54 -23.53
N LEU A 490 32.20 12.64 -24.52
CA LEU A 490 32.79 11.30 -24.35
C LEU A 490 34.32 11.34 -24.18
N LEU A 491 35.00 12.22 -24.91
CA LEU A 491 36.46 12.33 -24.95
C LEU A 491 37.01 13.37 -23.95
N GLY A 492 36.15 13.89 -23.07
CA GLY A 492 36.54 14.78 -21.99
C GLY A 492 37.45 14.08 -20.95
N PRO A 493 38.22 14.85 -20.16
CA PRO A 493 39.19 14.29 -19.22
C PRO A 493 38.51 13.40 -18.14
N SER A 494 38.96 12.15 -18.03
CA SER A 494 38.69 11.20 -16.93
C SER A 494 37.23 11.04 -16.48
N GLY A 495 36.27 11.09 -17.40
CA GLY A 495 34.84 10.92 -17.07
C GLY A 495 34.25 12.10 -16.28
N MET A 496 34.82 13.29 -16.45
CA MET A 496 34.36 14.52 -15.78
C MET A 496 33.69 15.47 -16.79
N SER A 497 32.75 16.28 -16.30
CA SER A 497 32.17 17.41 -17.03
C SER A 497 33.16 18.58 -17.14
N ILE A 498 32.87 19.56 -18.00
CA ILE A 498 33.60 20.84 -18.08
C ILE A 498 33.55 21.62 -16.77
N TYR A 499 32.57 21.33 -15.91
CA TYR A 499 32.42 21.89 -14.57
C TYR A 499 33.06 21.02 -13.48
N LYS A 500 33.83 19.99 -13.86
CA LYS A 500 34.50 19.04 -12.96
C LYS A 500 33.53 18.22 -12.10
N GLU A 501 32.35 17.91 -12.64
CA GLU A 501 31.42 16.97 -12.02
C GLU A 501 31.67 15.57 -12.59
N LYS A 502 31.62 14.54 -11.75
CA LYS A 502 31.82 13.16 -12.21
C LYS A 502 30.60 12.67 -12.98
N LEU A 503 30.82 12.22 -14.21
CA LEU A 503 29.76 11.75 -15.10
C LEU A 503 29.65 10.23 -15.06
N LYS A 504 28.41 9.74 -15.08
CA LYS A 504 28.09 8.31 -15.12
C LYS A 504 27.64 7.84 -16.50
N ALA A 505 26.91 8.68 -17.22
CA ALA A 505 26.43 8.38 -18.57
C ALA A 505 26.35 9.63 -19.44
N ILE A 506 26.43 9.41 -20.75
CA ILE A 506 26.34 10.46 -21.77
C ILE A 506 25.35 10.01 -22.83
N ILE A 507 24.28 10.78 -22.99
CA ILE A 507 23.15 10.46 -23.87
C ILE A 507 23.18 11.41 -25.08
N PRO A 508 23.37 10.92 -26.31
CA PRO A 508 23.25 11.75 -27.50
C PRO A 508 21.79 12.11 -27.77
N ALA A 509 21.53 13.34 -28.23
CA ALA A 509 20.20 13.81 -28.63
C ALA A 509 19.85 13.30 -30.04
N VAL A 510 19.68 11.98 -30.17
CA VAL A 510 19.32 11.27 -31.41
C VAL A 510 17.95 10.60 -31.29
N ARG A 511 17.35 10.23 -32.43
CA ARG A 511 16.00 9.67 -32.47
C ARG A 511 15.90 8.41 -31.60
N TYR A 512 14.90 8.37 -30.73
CA TYR A 512 14.71 7.28 -29.75
C TYR A 512 14.04 6.04 -30.38
N GLU A 513 14.70 5.42 -31.37
CA GLU A 513 14.23 4.21 -32.05
C GLU A 513 15.38 3.23 -32.32
N GLY A 514 15.04 2.00 -32.69
CA GLY A 514 16.01 0.99 -33.14
C GLY A 514 17.18 0.80 -32.17
N SER A 515 18.39 0.91 -32.71
CA SER A 515 19.64 0.76 -31.96
C SER A 515 19.99 1.97 -31.08
N ASN A 516 19.57 3.19 -31.47
CA ASN A 516 19.72 4.39 -30.64
C ASN A 516 18.95 4.22 -29.33
N LYS A 517 17.73 3.67 -29.40
CA LYS A 517 16.93 3.35 -28.21
C LYS A 517 17.62 2.35 -27.28
N ALA A 518 18.29 1.34 -27.81
CA ALA A 518 19.04 0.37 -27.00
C ALA A 518 20.18 1.06 -26.24
N TYR A 519 21.03 1.83 -26.95
CA TYR A 519 22.12 2.59 -26.33
C TYR A 519 21.62 3.55 -25.25
N ILE A 520 20.58 4.34 -25.55
CA ILE A 520 20.04 5.33 -24.62
C ILE A 520 19.52 4.63 -23.36
N ASN A 521 18.82 3.51 -23.50
CA ASN A 521 18.34 2.75 -22.34
C ASN A 521 19.49 2.17 -21.51
N ASP A 522 20.52 1.61 -22.14
CA ASP A 522 21.68 1.07 -21.43
C ASP A 522 22.41 2.15 -20.62
N GLN A 523 22.58 3.33 -21.21
CA GLN A 523 23.14 4.50 -20.51
C GLN A 523 22.27 4.95 -19.34
N LEU A 524 20.95 4.97 -19.52
CA LEU A 524 20.03 5.31 -18.45
C LEU A 524 20.03 4.27 -17.33
N TYR A 525 20.12 2.97 -17.65
CA TYR A 525 20.21 1.93 -16.64
C TYR A 525 21.49 2.07 -15.80
N LEU A 526 22.62 2.30 -16.46
CA LEU A 526 23.90 2.51 -15.77
C LEU A 526 23.86 3.73 -14.84
N ALA A 527 23.21 4.82 -15.26
CA ALA A 527 23.21 6.06 -14.49
C ALA A 527 22.12 6.17 -13.44
N LEU A 528 20.96 5.55 -13.65
CA LEU A 528 19.77 5.78 -12.82
C LEU A 528 19.34 4.55 -12.03
N THR A 529 19.75 3.33 -12.39
CA THR A 529 19.28 2.09 -11.75
C THR A 529 20.40 1.13 -11.36
N ALA A 530 21.62 1.64 -11.14
CA ALA A 530 22.80 0.82 -10.82
C ALA A 530 23.07 -0.31 -11.85
N GLY A 531 22.68 -0.08 -13.11
CA GLY A 531 22.78 -1.07 -14.18
C GLY A 531 21.66 -2.10 -14.19
N LEU A 532 20.62 -1.98 -13.35
CA LEU A 532 19.47 -2.89 -13.37
C LEU A 532 18.45 -2.46 -14.44
N ALA A 533 18.20 -3.32 -15.41
CA ALA A 533 17.33 -3.05 -16.54
C ALA A 533 15.84 -3.12 -16.15
N THR A 534 15.31 -2.08 -15.51
CA THR A 534 13.93 -1.95 -14.99
C THR A 534 12.81 -2.01 -16.04
N GLY A 535 13.14 -2.32 -17.31
CA GLY A 535 12.24 -2.38 -18.46
C GLY A 535 12.28 -1.09 -19.28
N ALA A 536 12.34 -1.22 -20.62
CA ALA A 536 12.58 -0.09 -21.53
C ALA A 536 11.51 1.02 -21.40
N ALA A 537 10.26 0.64 -21.12
CA ALA A 537 9.17 1.58 -20.90
C ALA A 537 9.30 2.35 -19.58
N GLY A 538 9.77 1.70 -18.52
CA GLY A 538 9.90 2.29 -17.18
C GLY A 538 11.03 3.30 -17.12
N ILE A 539 12.22 2.94 -17.63
CA ILE A 539 13.37 3.84 -17.63
C ILE A 539 13.16 5.07 -18.52
N ALA A 540 12.49 4.90 -19.66
CA ALA A 540 12.13 6.01 -20.53
C ALA A 540 11.17 6.98 -19.83
N GLN A 541 10.13 6.46 -19.16
CA GLN A 541 9.20 7.30 -18.37
C GLN A 541 9.90 8.01 -17.20
N LEU A 542 10.81 7.33 -16.50
CA LEU A 542 11.60 7.93 -15.44
C LEU A 542 12.43 9.11 -15.99
N PHE A 543 13.07 8.92 -17.15
CA PHE A 543 13.83 9.99 -17.79
C PHE A 543 12.95 11.12 -18.36
N MET A 544 11.76 10.80 -18.90
CA MET A 544 10.77 11.82 -19.27
C MET A 544 10.40 12.72 -18.09
N ALA A 545 10.20 12.12 -16.91
CA ALA A 545 9.87 12.85 -15.70
C ALA A 545 11.00 13.79 -15.25
N ILE A 546 12.25 13.32 -15.27
CA ILE A 546 13.44 14.13 -14.99
C ILE A 546 13.50 15.34 -15.93
N LEU A 547 13.42 15.12 -17.25
CA LEU A 547 13.51 16.20 -18.24
C LEU A 547 12.37 17.20 -18.11
N ASN A 548 11.13 16.72 -17.95
CA ASN A 548 9.96 17.57 -17.76
C ASN A 548 10.10 18.46 -16.52
N GLU A 549 10.57 17.90 -15.40
CA GLU A 549 10.73 18.64 -14.16
C GLU A 549 11.91 19.63 -14.21
N ILE A 550 13.01 19.29 -14.88
CA ILE A 550 14.12 20.21 -15.16
C ILE A 550 13.64 21.43 -15.97
N LEU A 551 12.92 21.19 -17.07
CA LEU A 551 12.38 22.24 -17.94
C LEU A 551 11.41 23.19 -17.22
N ARG A 552 10.82 22.73 -16.10
CA ARG A 552 9.86 23.46 -15.28
C ARG A 552 10.50 24.20 -14.11
N THR A 553 11.57 23.67 -13.52
CA THR A 553 12.11 24.14 -12.23
C THR A 553 13.52 24.73 -12.30
N LYS A 554 14.35 24.33 -13.27
CA LYS A 554 15.76 24.75 -13.32
C LYS A 554 15.95 25.96 -14.23
N SER A 555 16.37 27.09 -13.66
CA SER A 555 16.62 28.33 -14.40
C SER A 555 17.67 28.16 -15.51
N TRP A 556 18.74 27.40 -15.24
CA TRP A 556 19.80 27.12 -16.24
C TRP A 556 19.31 26.27 -17.42
N ALA A 557 18.23 25.50 -17.26
CA ALA A 557 17.56 24.76 -18.33
C ALA A 557 16.44 25.59 -18.99
N GLY A 558 16.39 26.88 -18.67
CA GLY A 558 15.45 27.84 -19.22
C GLY A 558 14.09 27.90 -18.53
N ALA A 559 13.95 27.38 -17.31
CA ALA A 559 12.74 27.60 -16.52
C ALA A 559 12.59 29.09 -16.17
N HIS A 560 11.38 29.64 -16.34
CA HIS A 560 11.04 31.04 -16.04
C HIS A 560 11.84 32.11 -16.81
N LEU A 561 12.53 31.75 -17.90
CA LEU A 561 13.19 32.74 -18.77
C LEU A 561 12.17 33.75 -19.29
N ARG A 562 12.30 35.00 -18.83
CA ARG A 562 11.71 36.18 -19.48
C ARG A 562 12.78 36.75 -20.40
N GLU A 563 12.43 37.05 -21.65
CA GLU A 563 13.36 37.52 -22.70
C GLU A 563 14.20 38.76 -22.29
N SER A 564 13.81 39.47 -21.23
CA SER A 564 14.36 40.77 -20.84
C SER A 564 15.47 40.78 -19.77
N GLN A 565 15.99 39.65 -19.27
CA GLN A 565 16.82 39.63 -18.04
C GLN A 565 18.21 38.96 -18.11
N LEU A 566 18.72 38.54 -19.26
CA LEU A 566 20.01 37.84 -19.37
C LEU A 566 20.87 38.43 -20.51
N SER A 567 22.18 38.24 -20.45
CA SER A 567 23.10 38.61 -21.54
C SER A 567 22.81 37.75 -22.79
N ASN A 568 23.06 38.28 -24.00
CA ASN A 568 22.74 37.57 -25.26
C ASN A 568 23.35 36.15 -25.31
N ASP A 569 24.56 35.96 -24.79
CA ASP A 569 25.29 34.69 -24.87
C ASP A 569 24.77 33.66 -23.86
N GLU A 570 24.47 34.07 -22.62
CA GLU A 570 23.89 33.18 -21.60
C GLU A 570 22.44 32.79 -21.96
N GLN A 571 21.71 33.69 -22.62
CA GLN A 571 20.39 33.40 -23.20
C GLN A 571 20.48 32.34 -24.28
N GLN A 572 21.45 32.46 -25.19
CA GLN A 572 21.64 31.50 -26.27
C GLN A 572 21.98 30.10 -25.74
N GLU A 573 22.87 29.98 -24.75
CA GLU A 573 23.19 28.69 -24.14
C GLU A 573 21.99 28.07 -23.39
N ALA A 574 21.28 28.87 -22.59
CA ALA A 574 20.09 28.39 -21.87
C ALA A 574 18.98 27.96 -22.84
N MET A 575 18.80 28.68 -23.96
CA MET A 575 17.85 28.34 -25.02
C MET A 575 18.24 27.05 -25.76
N GLN A 576 19.52 26.87 -26.12
CA GLN A 576 19.99 25.64 -26.76
C GLN A 576 19.80 24.42 -25.84
N ARG A 577 20.09 24.57 -24.54
CA ARG A 577 19.82 23.53 -23.53
C ARG A 577 18.36 23.18 -23.45
N ARG A 578 17.50 24.19 -23.34
CA ARG A 578 16.04 24.03 -23.29
C ARG A 578 15.53 23.28 -24.53
N GLN A 579 16.01 23.64 -25.71
CA GLN A 579 15.64 23.00 -26.96
C GLN A 579 16.15 21.54 -27.04
N THR A 580 17.39 21.27 -26.62
CA THR A 580 17.96 19.92 -26.56
C THR A 580 17.10 19.01 -25.66
N PHE A 581 16.79 19.46 -24.44
CA PHE A 581 16.00 18.66 -23.49
C PHE A 581 14.56 18.48 -23.94
N ARG A 582 13.95 19.52 -24.52
CA ARG A 582 12.60 19.42 -25.06
C ARG A 582 12.53 18.46 -26.24
N TRP A 583 13.49 18.55 -27.17
CA TRP A 583 13.57 17.62 -28.30
C TRP A 583 13.71 16.18 -27.83
N MET A 584 14.59 15.91 -26.86
CA MET A 584 14.76 14.56 -26.31
C MET A 584 13.50 14.06 -25.59
N LEU A 585 12.83 14.94 -24.83
CA LEU A 585 11.55 14.63 -24.19
C LEU A 585 10.49 14.25 -25.24
N ASP A 586 10.37 15.03 -26.32
CA ASP A 586 9.41 14.76 -27.41
C ASP A 586 9.72 13.40 -28.07
N GLN A 587 11.00 13.10 -28.33
CA GLN A 587 11.42 11.79 -28.87
C GLN A 587 11.07 10.62 -27.96
N LEU A 588 11.26 10.77 -26.64
CA LEU A 588 10.87 9.75 -25.67
C LEU A 588 9.36 9.57 -25.67
N VAL A 589 8.59 10.66 -25.62
CA VAL A 589 7.12 10.62 -25.58
C VAL A 589 6.56 9.95 -26.83
N GLU A 590 7.06 10.25 -28.01
CA GLU A 590 6.56 9.68 -29.27
C GLU A 590 6.94 8.21 -29.50
N ASN A 591 8.11 7.77 -29.03
CA ASN A 591 8.72 6.49 -29.43
C ASN A 591 8.88 5.48 -28.28
N THR A 592 8.45 5.85 -27.07
CA THR A 592 8.30 4.91 -25.97
C THR A 592 7.07 4.04 -26.17
N LEU A 593 7.25 2.73 -26.00
CA LEU A 593 6.15 1.78 -25.95
C LEU A 593 5.76 1.59 -24.48
N ALA A 594 4.47 1.61 -24.21
CA ALA A 594 3.89 1.30 -22.92
C ALA A 594 2.74 0.31 -23.10
N ARG A 595 2.34 -0.34 -22.00
CA ARG A 595 1.12 -1.14 -22.01
C ARG A 595 -0.08 -0.21 -22.14
N ARG A 596 -1.05 -0.55 -22.98
CA ARG A 596 -2.24 0.28 -23.24
C ARG A 596 -2.93 0.75 -21.95
N THR A 597 -3.00 -0.12 -20.95
CA THR A 597 -3.67 0.13 -19.67
C THR A 597 -2.74 0.56 -18.54
N PHE A 598 -1.45 0.78 -18.83
CA PHE A 598 -0.37 0.97 -17.83
C PHE A 598 -0.24 -0.16 -16.78
N THR A 599 -1.06 -1.21 -16.86
CA THR A 599 -0.91 -2.43 -16.08
C THR A 599 0.09 -3.38 -16.72
N GLU A 600 0.47 -4.45 -16.01
CA GLU A 600 1.41 -5.45 -16.53
C GLU A 600 0.85 -6.24 -17.73
N ILE A 601 -0.48 -6.23 -17.89
CA ILE A 601 -1.26 -7.01 -18.87
C ILE A 601 -1.80 -6.08 -19.97
N GLY A 602 -1.78 -6.54 -21.22
CA GLY A 602 -2.39 -5.85 -22.36
C GLY A 602 -1.42 -5.54 -23.50
N ASP A 603 -1.91 -4.94 -24.58
CA ASP A 603 -1.12 -4.69 -25.78
C ASP A 603 -0.06 -3.60 -25.57
N TRP A 604 1.08 -3.77 -26.24
CA TRP A 604 2.09 -2.72 -26.33
C TRP A 604 1.66 -1.69 -27.37
N VAL A 605 1.59 -0.44 -26.94
CA VAL A 605 1.20 0.71 -27.76
C VAL A 605 2.18 1.85 -27.54
N LYS A 606 2.18 2.86 -28.42
CA LYS A 606 2.95 4.08 -28.18
C LYS A 606 2.40 4.80 -26.94
N PHE A 607 3.27 5.44 -26.17
CA PHE A 607 2.93 6.13 -24.93
C PHE A 607 1.76 7.13 -25.07
N PRO A 608 1.65 7.95 -26.14
CA PRO A 608 0.51 8.87 -26.31
C PRO A 608 -0.82 8.14 -26.45
N TYR A 609 -0.82 6.96 -27.10
CA TYR A 609 -2.02 6.13 -27.21
C TYR A 609 -2.42 5.52 -25.86
N ALA A 610 -1.46 5.12 -25.02
CA ALA A 610 -1.76 4.71 -23.65
C ALA A 610 -2.39 5.86 -22.83
N LEU A 611 -1.94 7.11 -23.03
CA LEU A 611 -2.56 8.28 -22.39
C LEU A 611 -4.02 8.49 -22.83
N THR A 612 -4.36 8.24 -24.10
CA THR A 612 -5.77 8.29 -24.54
C THR A 612 -6.64 7.25 -23.84
N TRP A 613 -6.09 6.07 -23.53
CA TRP A 613 -6.77 5.10 -22.67
C TRP A 613 -6.95 5.63 -21.25
N ALA A 614 -5.95 6.28 -20.64
CA ALA A 614 -6.09 6.86 -19.30
C ALA A 614 -7.19 7.93 -19.24
N ALA A 615 -7.39 8.68 -20.33
CA ALA A 615 -8.51 9.63 -20.46
C ALA A 615 -9.86 8.89 -20.52
N GLY A 616 -9.95 7.82 -21.31
CA GLY A 616 -11.14 6.99 -21.41
C GLY A 616 -11.47 6.24 -20.11
N ASP A 617 -10.45 5.77 -19.40
CA ASP A 617 -10.57 5.15 -18.09
C ASP A 617 -11.09 6.15 -17.05
N PHE A 618 -10.63 7.40 -17.08
CA PHE A 618 -11.22 8.48 -16.28
C PHE A 618 -12.70 8.72 -16.61
N ALA A 619 -13.07 8.74 -17.88
CA ALA A 619 -14.48 8.88 -18.27
C ALA A 619 -15.37 7.71 -17.79
N ALA A 620 -14.81 6.50 -17.68
CA ALA A 620 -15.53 5.31 -17.25
C ALA A 620 -15.56 5.11 -15.72
N ASN A 621 -14.46 5.40 -15.04
CA ASN A 621 -14.20 5.01 -13.64
C ASN A 621 -13.98 6.20 -12.69
N ASP A 622 -13.94 7.42 -13.21
CA ASP A 622 -13.94 8.68 -12.47
C ASP A 622 -12.85 8.73 -11.38
N LEU A 623 -13.22 8.86 -10.10
CA LEU A 623 -12.29 8.88 -8.94
C LEU A 623 -11.44 7.63 -8.78
N THR A 624 -11.86 6.51 -9.36
CA THR A 624 -11.15 5.22 -9.25
C THR A 624 -10.28 4.92 -10.45
N SER A 625 -10.24 5.85 -11.41
CA SER A 625 -9.42 5.72 -12.61
C SER A 625 -7.91 5.72 -12.32
N PHE A 626 -7.15 5.18 -13.27
CA PHE A 626 -5.70 5.13 -13.24
C PHE A 626 -5.08 6.52 -13.04
N ALA A 627 -5.53 7.53 -13.79
CA ALA A 627 -4.98 8.87 -13.71
C ALA A 627 -5.17 9.50 -12.31
N VAL A 628 -6.32 9.28 -11.68
CA VAL A 628 -6.62 9.81 -10.34
C VAL A 628 -5.87 9.06 -9.25
N THR A 629 -5.73 7.74 -9.38
CA THR A 629 -5.03 6.89 -8.40
C THR A 629 -3.51 6.99 -8.48
N TYR A 630 -2.96 7.49 -9.60
CA TYR A 630 -1.51 7.66 -9.81
C TYR A 630 -0.86 8.55 -8.72
N PRO A 631 0.33 8.22 -8.17
CA PRO A 631 0.97 9.02 -7.12
C PRO A 631 1.14 10.49 -7.48
N VAL A 632 1.03 11.37 -6.47
CA VAL A 632 0.92 12.82 -6.69
C VAL A 632 2.15 13.40 -7.40
N ASP A 633 3.35 12.93 -7.06
CA ASP A 633 4.59 13.44 -7.66
C ASP A 633 4.65 13.20 -9.17
N GLY A 634 4.19 12.03 -9.63
CA GLY A 634 4.15 11.72 -11.07
C GLY A 634 2.83 12.12 -11.76
N PHE A 635 1.76 12.36 -11.00
CA PHE A 635 0.46 12.79 -11.51
C PHE A 635 0.55 14.11 -12.30
N ARG A 636 1.34 15.07 -11.81
CA ARG A 636 1.53 16.36 -12.49
C ARG A 636 2.19 16.19 -13.85
N ILE A 637 3.17 15.30 -13.93
CA ILE A 637 3.90 14.98 -15.16
C ILE A 637 2.98 14.24 -16.13
N LEU A 638 2.22 13.26 -15.63
CA LEU A 638 1.20 12.54 -16.42
C LEU A 638 0.21 13.53 -17.07
N LEU A 639 -0.32 14.49 -16.32
CA LEU A 639 -1.19 15.52 -16.86
C LEU A 639 -0.49 16.45 -17.85
N SER A 640 0.73 16.89 -17.56
CA SER A 640 1.52 17.76 -18.44
C SER A 640 1.74 17.12 -19.80
N ILE A 641 2.22 15.87 -19.82
CA ILE A 641 2.47 15.13 -21.06
C ILE A 641 1.16 14.76 -21.76
N GLY A 642 0.11 14.43 -21.02
CA GLY A 642 -1.20 14.15 -21.59
C GLY A 642 -1.82 15.36 -22.31
N VAL A 643 -1.68 16.57 -21.76
CA VAL A 643 -2.09 17.80 -22.45
C VAL A 643 -1.18 18.07 -23.65
N GLN A 644 0.13 17.95 -23.49
CA GLN A 644 1.10 18.16 -24.58
C GLN A 644 0.84 17.26 -25.79
N THR A 645 0.49 16.00 -25.56
CA THR A 645 0.20 15.01 -26.61
C THR A 645 -1.21 15.12 -27.18
N GLY A 646 -2.05 16.02 -26.66
CA GLY A 646 -3.47 16.13 -27.01
C GLY A 646 -4.33 14.96 -26.50
N ALA A 647 -3.77 14.04 -25.70
CA ALA A 647 -4.52 12.93 -25.12
C ALA A 647 -5.51 13.41 -24.04
N PHE A 648 -5.19 14.50 -23.34
CA PHE A 648 -6.08 15.17 -22.39
C PHE A 648 -6.49 16.55 -22.92
N SER A 649 -7.79 16.80 -23.02
CA SER A 649 -8.28 18.17 -23.22
C SER A 649 -8.12 18.98 -21.93
N GLU A 650 -8.13 20.32 -22.03
CA GLU A 650 -8.06 21.21 -20.86
C GLU A 650 -9.18 20.92 -19.85
N GLN A 651 -10.40 20.67 -20.35
CA GLN A 651 -11.56 20.30 -19.53
C GLN A 651 -11.35 18.98 -18.79
N VAL A 652 -10.89 17.93 -19.47
CA VAL A 652 -10.61 16.62 -18.85
C VAL A 652 -9.50 16.77 -17.82
N SER A 653 -8.44 17.50 -18.13
CA SER A 653 -7.35 17.78 -17.19
C SER A 653 -7.83 18.51 -15.92
N ALA A 654 -8.71 19.50 -16.06
CA ALA A 654 -9.32 20.20 -14.93
C ALA A 654 -10.19 19.27 -14.06
N GLN A 655 -10.98 18.39 -14.68
CA GLN A 655 -11.80 17.41 -13.95
C GLN A 655 -10.94 16.36 -13.22
N ILE A 656 -9.90 15.83 -13.88
CA ILE A 656 -8.95 14.90 -13.25
C ILE A 656 -8.27 15.55 -12.05
N ARG A 657 -7.90 16.84 -12.12
CA ARG A 657 -7.34 17.59 -10.98
C ARG A 657 -8.31 17.68 -9.79
N LYS A 658 -9.58 17.98 -10.04
CA LYS A 658 -10.62 18.02 -8.99
C LYS A 658 -10.80 16.64 -8.34
N ALA A 659 -10.91 15.60 -9.16
CA ALA A 659 -11.01 14.22 -8.70
C ALA A 659 -9.77 13.81 -7.87
N LYS A 660 -8.57 14.21 -8.30
CA LYS A 660 -7.33 13.93 -7.58
C LYS A 660 -7.33 14.47 -6.16
N VAL A 661 -7.82 15.70 -5.94
CA VAL A 661 -7.87 16.27 -4.59
C VAL A 661 -8.80 15.46 -3.69
N VAL A 662 -10.00 15.14 -4.17
CA VAL A 662 -10.98 14.32 -3.43
C VAL A 662 -10.41 12.94 -3.08
N TYR A 663 -9.78 12.28 -4.07
CA TYR A 663 -9.12 10.99 -3.85
C TYR A 663 -7.97 11.08 -2.84
N SER A 664 -7.07 12.06 -2.99
CA SER A 664 -5.90 12.22 -2.12
C SER A 664 -6.29 12.46 -0.67
N VAL A 665 -7.35 13.22 -0.40
CA VAL A 665 -7.86 13.44 0.96
C VAL A 665 -8.34 12.13 1.58
N ALA A 666 -9.15 11.35 0.85
CA ALA A 666 -9.62 10.05 1.35
C ALA A 666 -8.46 9.06 1.56
N ALA A 667 -7.54 8.96 0.60
CA ALA A 667 -6.38 8.10 0.70
C ALA A 667 -5.49 8.46 1.89
N LYS A 668 -5.24 9.76 2.12
CA LYS A 668 -4.47 10.23 3.26
C LYS A 668 -5.16 9.91 4.59
N TYR A 669 -6.46 10.19 4.71
CA TYR A 669 -7.24 9.88 5.91
C TYR A 669 -7.16 8.38 6.25
N LEU A 670 -7.38 7.51 5.26
CA LEU A 670 -7.36 6.07 5.45
C LEU A 670 -5.96 5.56 5.82
N SER A 671 -4.90 6.15 5.25
CA SER A 671 -3.51 5.86 5.62
C SER A 671 -3.19 6.28 7.06
N ASP A 672 -3.58 7.50 7.47
CA ASP A 672 -3.37 7.99 8.83
C ASP A 672 -4.13 7.13 9.86
N MET A 673 -5.35 6.69 9.51
CA MET A 673 -6.12 5.72 10.31
C MET A 673 -5.41 4.37 10.42
N GLN A 674 -4.85 3.85 9.32
CA GLN A 674 -4.08 2.60 9.36
C GLN A 674 -2.86 2.73 10.27
N ALA A 675 -2.15 3.86 10.19
CA ALA A 675 -0.99 4.15 11.02
C ALA A 675 -1.35 4.29 12.49
N ALA A 676 -2.51 4.87 12.82
CA ALA A 676 -3.03 4.95 14.19
C ALA A 676 -3.37 3.55 14.74
N ILE A 677 -4.08 2.72 13.96
CA ILE A 677 -4.42 1.34 14.33
C ILE A 677 -3.16 0.51 14.58
N ARG A 678 -2.15 0.62 13.70
CA ARG A 678 -0.87 -0.12 13.84
C ARG A 678 -0.07 0.31 15.07
N ARG A 679 -0.14 1.58 15.47
CA ARG A 679 0.53 2.09 16.68
C ARG A 679 -0.18 1.69 17.97
N GLY A 680 -1.36 1.08 17.89
CA GLY A 680 -2.22 0.84 19.07
C GLY A 680 -2.69 2.15 19.70
N ASP A 681 -2.64 3.25 18.95
CA ASP A 681 -3.05 4.56 19.45
C ASP A 681 -4.57 4.58 19.57
N THR A 682 -5.07 4.51 20.80
CA THR A 682 -6.50 4.69 21.10
C THR A 682 -6.93 6.16 21.00
N GLY A 683 -5.97 7.08 20.87
CA GLY A 683 -6.17 8.50 20.68
C GLY A 683 -6.75 8.81 19.30
N ASN A 684 -7.78 9.65 19.28
CA ASN A 684 -8.38 10.16 18.04
C ASN A 684 -7.78 11.52 17.64
N GLU A 685 -6.68 11.98 18.26
CA GLU A 685 -6.13 13.33 18.07
C GLU A 685 -5.74 13.62 16.62
N TRP A 686 -5.27 12.61 15.88
CA TRP A 686 -4.94 12.73 14.46
C TRP A 686 -6.14 13.16 13.59
N LYS A 687 -7.38 12.94 14.05
CA LYS A 687 -8.60 13.40 13.36
C LYS A 687 -8.78 14.92 13.41
N ARG A 688 -8.08 15.62 14.32
CA ARG A 688 -8.18 17.07 14.49
C ARG A 688 -7.87 17.84 13.21
N THR A 689 -6.79 17.49 12.51
CA THR A 689 -6.40 18.14 11.25
C THR A 689 -7.51 18.05 10.19
N TYR A 690 -8.29 16.97 10.22
CA TYR A 690 -9.42 16.76 9.30
C TYR A 690 -10.67 17.51 9.73
N LEU A 691 -10.98 17.55 11.04
CA LEU A 691 -12.07 18.36 11.57
C LEU A 691 -11.83 19.85 11.33
N GLU A 692 -10.59 20.31 11.43
CA GLU A 692 -10.18 21.68 11.10
C GLU A 692 -10.33 22.01 9.61
N MET A 693 -10.60 21.06 8.71
CA MET A 693 -11.00 21.38 7.33
C MET A 693 -12.51 21.61 7.18
N MET A 694 -13.31 21.28 8.20
CA MET A 694 -14.76 21.44 8.20
C MET A 694 -15.21 22.56 9.14
N TYR A 695 -14.61 22.66 10.33
CA TYR A 695 -15.09 23.53 11.41
C TYR A 695 -14.10 24.64 11.78
N GLN A 696 -14.64 25.78 12.20
CA GLN A 696 -13.84 26.97 12.52
C GLN A 696 -13.23 26.93 13.92
N SER A 697 -13.98 26.46 14.92
CA SER A 697 -13.58 26.52 16.33
C SER A 697 -14.05 25.30 17.12
N PHE A 698 -13.41 25.07 18.28
CA PHE A 698 -13.52 23.83 19.03
C PHE A 698 -13.58 24.08 20.54
N ASN A 699 -14.43 23.32 21.25
CA ASN A 699 -14.47 23.26 22.71
C ASN A 699 -13.38 22.33 23.28
N ALA A 700 -13.02 21.29 22.53
CA ALA A 700 -11.92 20.35 22.79
C ALA A 700 -11.38 19.83 21.45
N PRO A 701 -10.21 19.16 21.40
CA PRO A 701 -9.54 18.79 20.13
C PRO A 701 -10.43 18.13 19.07
N LEU A 702 -11.47 17.40 19.48
CA LEU A 702 -12.40 16.67 18.61
C LEU A 702 -13.87 17.11 18.75
N VAL A 703 -14.12 18.21 19.46
CA VAL A 703 -15.47 18.70 19.75
C VAL A 703 -15.64 20.08 19.13
N PRO A 704 -16.19 20.19 17.91
CA PRO A 704 -16.43 21.48 17.27
C PRO A 704 -17.41 22.34 18.07
N ARG A 705 -17.36 23.65 17.89
CA ARG A 705 -18.20 24.61 18.61
C ARG A 705 -19.35 25.10 17.72
N TYR A 706 -20.57 25.09 18.25
CA TYR A 706 -21.76 25.55 17.52
C TYR A 706 -21.92 27.07 17.58
N LEU A 707 -21.62 27.73 16.46
CA LEU A 707 -21.75 29.16 16.21
C LEU A 707 -22.78 29.46 15.09
N GLY A 708 -23.73 28.55 14.84
CA GLY A 708 -24.67 28.67 13.71
C GLY A 708 -23.97 28.42 12.37
N SER A 709 -24.24 29.26 11.36
CA SER A 709 -23.55 29.18 10.04
C SER A 709 -22.04 29.33 10.16
N ASP A 710 -21.57 30.07 11.15
CA ASP A 710 -20.15 30.36 11.34
C ASP A 710 -19.39 29.18 11.98
N SER A 711 -20.09 28.08 12.27
CA SER A 711 -19.44 26.85 12.76
C SER A 711 -18.57 26.21 11.68
N ILE A 712 -18.96 26.34 10.41
CA ILE A 712 -18.32 25.69 9.25
C ILE A 712 -17.38 26.64 8.51
N ILE A 713 -16.37 26.09 7.85
CA ILE A 713 -15.45 26.88 7.02
C ILE A 713 -16.10 27.19 5.68
N THR A 714 -16.31 28.47 5.41
CA THR A 714 -16.85 28.97 4.14
C THR A 714 -15.81 29.74 3.32
N ASN A 715 -14.71 30.17 3.95
CA ASN A 715 -13.62 30.88 3.29
C ASN A 715 -12.71 29.90 2.52
N ALA A 716 -12.70 30.02 1.19
CA ALA A 716 -11.94 29.16 0.29
C ALA A 716 -10.41 29.27 0.46
N GLU A 717 -9.87 30.44 0.81
CA GLU A 717 -8.43 30.62 1.04
C GLU A 717 -7.98 29.93 2.33
N ALA A 718 -8.75 30.11 3.41
CA ALA A 718 -8.51 29.43 4.67
C ALA A 718 -8.59 27.90 4.50
N PHE A 719 -9.61 27.41 3.77
CA PHE A 719 -9.71 25.99 3.42
C PHE A 719 -8.49 25.53 2.61
N ARG A 720 -8.10 26.26 1.57
CA ARG A 720 -6.94 25.92 0.73
C ARG A 720 -5.65 25.85 1.53
N ALA A 721 -5.42 26.78 2.45
CA ALA A 721 -4.25 26.76 3.32
C ALA A 721 -4.22 25.50 4.21
N ARG A 722 -5.37 25.15 4.83
CA ARG A 722 -5.50 23.95 5.67
C ARG A 722 -5.37 22.66 4.86
N LEU A 723 -6.00 22.58 3.70
CA LEU A 723 -5.89 21.45 2.77
C LEU A 723 -4.44 21.26 2.30
N SER A 724 -3.76 22.36 1.94
CA SER A 724 -2.36 22.31 1.53
C SER A 724 -1.51 21.81 2.68
N ALA A 725 -1.66 22.33 3.90
CA ALA A 725 -0.93 21.85 5.09
C ALA A 725 -1.18 20.36 5.39
N CYS A 726 -2.42 19.88 5.16
CA CYS A 726 -2.76 18.47 5.30
C CYS A 726 -2.01 17.61 4.27
N LEU A 727 -2.00 18.02 3.01
CA LEU A 727 -1.41 17.26 1.89
C LEU A 727 0.10 17.51 1.69
N THR A 728 0.70 18.58 2.22
CA THR A 728 2.15 18.84 2.12
C THR A 728 2.99 17.89 2.95
N SER A 729 2.41 17.19 3.93
CA SER A 729 3.05 16.01 4.53
C SER A 729 3.37 14.90 3.51
N THR A 730 2.82 14.99 2.29
CA THR A 730 3.11 14.14 1.13
C THR A 730 3.85 14.85 -0.02
N GLY A 731 4.49 16.00 0.22
CA GLY A 731 5.47 16.59 -0.72
C GLY A 731 4.91 17.38 -1.91
N SER A 732 3.59 17.42 -2.14
CA SER A 732 3.04 18.01 -3.37
C SER A 732 2.12 19.22 -3.13
N SER A 733 2.53 20.41 -3.57
CA SER A 733 1.62 21.56 -3.70
C SER A 733 0.60 21.30 -4.81
N HIS A 734 -0.64 20.98 -4.41
CA HIS A 734 -1.78 20.89 -5.32
C HIS A 734 -2.17 22.30 -5.80
N ASN A 735 -1.82 22.64 -7.03
CA ASN A 735 -2.23 23.88 -7.67
C ASN A 735 -3.73 23.82 -8.04
N LEU A 736 -4.61 24.12 -7.08
CA LEU A 736 -5.93 24.66 -7.38
C LEU A 736 -5.72 26.11 -7.84
N GLU A 737 -5.58 26.34 -9.14
CA GLU A 737 -5.17 27.67 -9.67
C GLU A 737 -6.29 28.70 -9.61
N HIS A 738 -7.56 28.26 -9.57
CA HIS A 738 -8.74 29.14 -9.57
C HIS A 738 -9.57 29.07 -8.28
N THR A 739 -10.06 30.24 -7.82
CA THR A 739 -10.92 30.38 -6.63
C THR A 739 -12.27 29.67 -6.80
N GLN A 740 -12.86 29.72 -8.00
CA GLN A 740 -14.14 29.07 -8.29
C GLN A 740 -14.06 27.54 -8.18
N ASP A 741 -12.97 26.95 -8.67
CA ASP A 741 -12.71 25.51 -8.51
C ASP A 741 -12.48 25.14 -7.04
N THR A 742 -11.88 26.04 -6.27
CA THR A 742 -11.64 25.83 -4.84
C THR A 742 -12.95 25.73 -4.06
N HIS A 743 -13.97 26.55 -4.36
CA HIS A 743 -15.29 26.44 -3.72
C HIS A 743 -15.99 25.12 -4.02
N VAL A 744 -15.95 24.66 -5.27
CA VAL A 744 -16.56 23.38 -5.67
C VAL A 744 -15.88 22.20 -4.95
N VAL A 745 -14.55 22.21 -4.90
CA VAL A 745 -13.77 21.16 -4.22
C VAL A 745 -13.95 21.22 -2.70
N MET A 746 -14.05 22.42 -2.11
CA MET A 746 -14.26 22.60 -0.67
C MET A 746 -15.50 21.87 -0.18
N GLY A 747 -16.67 22.11 -0.79
CA GLY A 747 -17.91 21.45 -0.38
C GLY A 747 -17.83 19.92 -0.49
N LYS A 748 -17.23 19.41 -1.56
CA LYS A 748 -17.00 17.96 -1.76
C LYS A 748 -16.11 17.37 -0.67
N VAL A 749 -14.97 18.01 -0.40
CA VAL A 749 -13.99 17.53 0.58
C VAL A 749 -14.57 17.58 1.99
N GLN A 750 -15.30 18.63 2.35
CA GLN A 750 -15.93 18.74 3.67
C GLN A 750 -16.97 17.63 3.89
N VAL A 751 -17.86 17.41 2.93
CA VAL A 751 -18.84 16.32 3.00
C VAL A 751 -18.16 14.94 3.06
N LEU A 752 -17.11 14.74 2.25
CA LEU A 752 -16.33 13.50 2.25
C LEU A 752 -15.67 13.24 3.61
N LEU A 753 -15.03 14.25 4.20
CA LEU A 753 -14.39 14.16 5.51
C LEU A 753 -15.40 13.88 6.61
N PHE A 754 -16.58 14.48 6.54
CA PHE A 754 -17.67 14.21 7.46
C PHE A 754 -18.03 12.72 7.46
N TRP A 755 -18.21 12.12 6.27
CA TRP A 755 -18.50 10.70 6.14
C TRP A 755 -17.34 9.79 6.57
N LEU A 756 -16.11 10.13 6.20
CA LEU A 756 -14.92 9.39 6.65
C LEU A 756 -14.83 9.36 8.17
N ILE A 757 -15.05 10.50 8.83
CA ILE A 757 -14.96 10.61 10.28
C ILE A 757 -16.12 9.88 10.96
N SER A 758 -17.36 10.12 10.52
CA SER A 758 -18.56 9.60 11.19
C SER A 758 -18.83 8.12 10.92
N LYS A 759 -18.55 7.64 9.70
CA LYS A 759 -18.96 6.29 9.24
C LYS A 759 -17.80 5.30 9.10
N GLN A 760 -16.58 5.74 8.81
CA GLN A 760 -15.46 4.82 8.61
C GLN A 760 -14.79 4.42 9.93
N LYS A 761 -15.09 3.21 10.41
CA LYS A 761 -14.57 2.67 11.68
C LYS A 761 -13.36 1.75 11.54
N SER A 762 -13.15 1.17 10.36
CA SER A 762 -12.08 0.20 10.09
C SER A 762 -11.25 0.61 8.87
N HIS A 763 -10.06 0.04 8.69
CA HIS A 763 -9.29 0.30 7.47
C HIS A 763 -9.91 -0.36 6.23
N CYS A 764 -9.93 0.38 5.12
CA CYS A 764 -10.29 -0.12 3.79
C CYS A 764 -9.53 0.70 2.74
N THR A 765 -9.56 0.26 1.48
CA THR A 765 -9.03 1.07 0.37
C THR A 765 -9.97 2.24 0.04
N ALA A 766 -9.43 3.31 -0.55
CA ALA A 766 -10.25 4.45 -1.00
C ALA A 766 -11.33 4.01 -2.00
N GLN A 767 -11.02 3.06 -2.90
CA GLN A 767 -11.98 2.49 -3.85
C GLN A 767 -13.13 1.77 -3.14
N THR A 768 -12.83 0.93 -2.14
CA THR A 768 -13.86 0.26 -1.33
C THR A 768 -14.71 1.26 -0.56
N PHE A 769 -14.11 2.36 -0.08
CA PHE A 769 -14.84 3.45 0.55
C PHE A 769 -15.81 4.13 -0.42
N PHE A 770 -15.34 4.59 -1.58
CA PHE A 770 -16.20 5.26 -2.57
C PHE A 770 -17.32 4.37 -3.10
N THR A 771 -17.05 3.08 -3.29
CA THR A 771 -18.06 2.12 -3.74
C THR A 771 -19.20 2.03 -2.72
N ARG A 772 -18.89 1.83 -1.43
CA ARG A 772 -19.91 1.82 -0.36
C ARG A 772 -20.65 3.14 -0.29
N LEU A 773 -19.93 4.25 -0.36
CA LEU A 773 -20.51 5.59 -0.31
C LEU A 773 -21.54 5.82 -1.42
N SER A 774 -21.26 5.35 -2.64
CA SER A 774 -22.17 5.47 -3.79
C SER A 774 -23.51 4.74 -3.61
N HIS A 775 -23.55 3.73 -2.75
CA HIS A 775 -24.77 2.98 -2.43
C HIS A 775 -25.48 3.49 -1.19
N GLU A 776 -24.75 4.11 -0.25
CA GLU A 776 -25.27 4.49 1.07
C GLU A 776 -25.70 5.96 1.17
N GLU A 777 -25.09 6.87 0.39
CA GLU A 777 -25.32 8.32 0.53
C GLU A 777 -25.99 8.96 -0.68
N HIS A 778 -27.07 9.70 -0.44
CA HIS A 778 -27.80 10.43 -1.49
C HIS A 778 -26.94 11.52 -2.19
N LEU A 779 -26.01 12.16 -1.48
CA LEU A 779 -25.09 13.15 -2.06
C LEU A 779 -23.89 12.52 -2.76
N ALA A 780 -23.68 11.20 -2.69
CA ALA A 780 -22.48 10.57 -3.24
C ALA A 780 -22.29 10.86 -4.73
N GLY A 781 -23.37 10.85 -5.52
CA GLY A 781 -23.30 11.19 -6.94
C GLY A 781 -22.72 12.59 -7.19
N ALA A 782 -23.15 13.59 -6.40
CA ALA A 782 -22.66 14.96 -6.51
C ALA A 782 -21.27 15.15 -5.90
N VAL A 783 -20.91 14.42 -4.84
CA VAL A 783 -19.60 14.52 -4.17
C VAL A 783 -18.51 13.86 -5.02
N LEU A 784 -18.78 12.64 -5.50
CA LEU A 784 -17.82 11.80 -6.19
C LEU A 784 -17.60 12.20 -7.65
N ASN A 785 -18.58 12.82 -8.30
CA ASN A 785 -18.46 13.25 -9.69
C ASN A 785 -17.76 14.63 -9.81
N PRO A 786 -16.58 14.76 -10.44
CA PRO A 786 -15.81 15.99 -10.53
C PRO A 786 -16.45 17.08 -11.40
N ALA A 787 -17.44 16.72 -12.23
CA ALA A 787 -18.18 17.67 -13.06
C ALA A 787 -19.35 18.33 -12.31
N LEU A 788 -19.82 17.74 -11.21
CA LEU A 788 -20.96 18.25 -10.44
C LEU A 788 -20.49 19.06 -9.22
N SER A 789 -21.27 20.08 -8.84
CA SER A 789 -21.12 20.76 -7.55
C SER A 789 -22.08 20.17 -6.53
N VAL A 790 -21.69 20.20 -5.25
CA VAL A 790 -22.60 19.88 -4.15
C VAL A 790 -23.33 21.16 -3.77
N PRO A 791 -24.67 21.18 -3.67
CA PRO A 791 -25.41 22.37 -3.27
C PRO A 791 -24.96 22.87 -1.89
N GLU A 792 -24.69 24.17 -1.75
CA GLU A 792 -24.18 24.76 -0.50
C GLU A 792 -25.13 24.52 0.69
N TYR A 793 -26.44 24.55 0.43
CA TYR A 793 -27.47 24.24 1.44
C TYR A 793 -27.34 22.82 1.99
N GLU A 794 -27.07 21.84 1.12
CA GLU A 794 -26.91 20.42 1.52
C GLU A 794 -25.61 20.22 2.32
N VAL A 795 -24.51 20.84 1.87
CA VAL A 795 -23.23 20.84 2.60
C VAL A 795 -23.44 21.39 4.00
N ARG A 796 -24.07 22.57 4.11
CA ARG A 796 -24.34 23.22 5.40
C ARG A 796 -25.21 22.36 6.29
N THR A 797 -26.31 21.84 5.76
CA THR A 797 -27.26 21.00 6.50
C THR A 797 -26.56 19.76 7.06
N LEU A 798 -25.77 19.07 6.24
CA LEU A 798 -25.06 17.87 6.67
C LEU A 798 -24.00 18.17 7.73
N LEU A 799 -23.15 19.19 7.52
CA LEU A 799 -22.08 19.51 8.47
C LEU A 799 -22.59 20.05 9.80
N LEU A 800 -23.75 20.71 9.81
CA LEU A 800 -24.40 21.19 11.03
C LEU A 800 -25.23 20.11 11.73
N SER A 801 -25.50 18.96 11.09
CA SER A 801 -26.37 17.90 11.62
C SER A 801 -25.89 17.26 12.94
N ILE A 802 -24.62 17.44 13.32
CA ILE A 802 -24.06 16.96 14.59
C ILE A 802 -24.42 17.85 15.79
N PHE A 803 -24.96 19.05 15.55
CA PHE A 803 -25.28 20.01 16.60
C PHE A 803 -26.70 19.81 17.11
N ALA A 804 -26.88 19.93 18.43
CA ALA A 804 -28.16 19.62 19.07
C ALA A 804 -29.33 20.51 18.61
N LYS A 805 -29.03 21.74 18.17
CA LYS A 805 -30.03 22.77 17.83
C LYS A 805 -30.40 22.82 16.34
N GLU A 806 -29.61 22.21 15.46
CA GLU A 806 -29.91 22.24 14.03
C GLU A 806 -31.09 21.28 13.75
N GLN A 807 -32.18 21.78 13.18
CA GLN A 807 -33.40 21.01 12.87
C GLN A 807 -34.07 20.31 14.07
N ALA A 808 -33.78 20.75 15.30
CA ALA A 808 -34.34 20.15 16.49
C ALA A 808 -35.71 20.73 16.85
N THR A 809 -36.71 19.86 17.00
CA THR A 809 -37.97 20.18 17.68
C THR A 809 -37.86 19.74 19.13
N LEU A 810 -38.13 20.62 20.09
CA LEU A 810 -38.07 20.24 21.50
C LEU A 810 -39.33 19.45 21.89
N ILE A 811 -39.23 18.67 22.96
CA ILE A 811 -40.39 17.94 23.47
C ILE A 811 -41.46 18.94 23.95
N ASP A 812 -41.05 19.98 24.69
CA ASP A 812 -41.89 21.08 25.13
C ASP A 812 -41.13 22.42 25.05
N ASP A 813 -41.44 23.23 24.03
CA ASP A 813 -40.80 24.53 23.81
C ASP A 813 -41.10 25.54 24.93
N THR A 814 -42.26 25.42 25.59
CA THR A 814 -42.62 26.32 26.70
C THR A 814 -41.77 25.98 27.91
N ALA A 815 -41.64 24.69 28.23
CA ALA A 815 -40.74 24.24 29.29
C ALA A 815 -39.29 24.64 28.97
N ALA A 816 -38.79 24.38 27.76
CA ALA A 816 -37.43 24.76 27.39
C ALA A 816 -37.14 26.25 27.55
N THR A 817 -38.12 27.12 27.22
CA THR A 817 -38.00 28.57 27.40
C THR A 817 -37.85 28.96 28.88
N MET A 818 -38.51 28.25 29.79
CA MET A 818 -38.36 28.45 31.25
C MET A 818 -37.02 27.94 31.78
N HIS A 819 -36.27 27.18 30.98
CA HIS A 819 -34.98 26.57 31.32
C HIS A 819 -33.81 27.20 30.55
N THR A 820 -33.96 28.45 30.12
CA THR A 820 -32.85 29.24 29.56
C THR A 820 -32.02 29.85 30.69
N GLY A 821 -30.82 29.33 30.95
CA GLY A 821 -29.95 29.85 32.03
C GLY A 821 -29.06 28.78 32.63
N ILE A 822 -28.43 29.08 33.78
CA ILE A 822 -27.65 28.13 34.56
C ILE A 822 -28.33 27.86 35.90
N VAL A 823 -28.42 26.59 36.29
CA VAL A 823 -28.97 26.21 37.60
C VAL A 823 -27.88 26.41 38.66
N PRO A 824 -28.14 27.08 39.79
CA PRO A 824 -27.16 27.19 40.87
C PRO A 824 -26.95 25.86 41.60
N PHE A 825 -25.80 25.70 42.26
CA PHE A 825 -25.60 24.61 43.22
C PHE A 825 -26.55 24.80 44.41
N LYS A 826 -27.10 23.68 44.91
CA LYS A 826 -27.82 23.61 46.19
C LYS A 826 -27.27 22.58 47.15
N THR A 827 -26.46 21.65 46.65
CA THR A 827 -25.68 20.71 47.44
C THR A 827 -24.22 20.77 46.97
N PRO A 828 -23.23 20.34 47.76
CA PRO A 828 -21.82 20.33 47.34
C PRO A 828 -21.52 19.53 46.05
N PHE A 829 -22.49 18.73 45.59
CA PHE A 829 -22.41 17.85 44.43
C PHE A 829 -23.31 18.26 43.26
N GLY A 830 -24.12 19.32 43.38
CA GLY A 830 -24.90 19.83 42.26
C GLY A 830 -26.20 20.56 42.60
N PRO A 831 -27.12 20.65 41.61
CA PRO A 831 -28.37 21.38 41.76
C PRO A 831 -29.35 20.65 42.68
N SER A 832 -30.45 21.32 43.02
CA SER A 832 -31.50 20.75 43.87
C SER A 832 -32.03 19.42 43.32
N VAL A 833 -32.24 18.45 44.22
CA VAL A 833 -32.85 17.16 43.89
C VAL A 833 -34.32 17.06 44.28
N ILE A 834 -34.84 18.03 45.04
CA ILE A 834 -36.24 18.06 45.49
C ILE A 834 -37.12 19.00 44.66
N ARG A 835 -36.53 19.95 43.91
CA ARG A 835 -37.25 20.83 42.98
C ARG A 835 -36.34 21.29 41.83
N CYS A 836 -36.93 21.78 40.75
CA CYS A 836 -36.21 22.44 39.68
C CYS A 836 -35.57 23.74 40.21
N GLY A 837 -34.27 23.93 39.93
CA GLY A 837 -33.51 25.09 40.40
C GLY A 837 -33.55 26.31 39.48
N PHE A 838 -34.27 26.23 38.34
CA PHE A 838 -34.58 27.42 37.54
C PHE A 838 -35.70 28.21 38.23
N GLU A 839 -35.45 29.49 38.51
CA GLU A 839 -36.40 30.37 39.20
C GLU A 839 -37.74 30.45 38.49
N ALA A 840 -37.73 30.50 37.14
CA ALA A 840 -38.94 30.56 36.34
C ALA A 840 -39.79 29.28 36.41
N CYS A 841 -39.19 28.13 36.75
CA CYS A 841 -39.87 26.84 36.75
C CYS A 841 -40.29 26.38 38.15
N GLY A 842 -39.34 26.20 39.08
CA GLY A 842 -39.62 25.79 40.45
C GLY A 842 -40.37 24.46 40.66
N GLU A 843 -40.54 23.63 39.63
CA GLU A 843 -41.32 22.38 39.70
C GLU A 843 -40.82 21.46 40.82
N ARG A 844 -41.70 21.07 41.74
CA ARG A 844 -41.35 20.20 42.87
C ARG A 844 -41.28 18.74 42.43
N PHE A 845 -40.16 18.08 42.72
CA PHE A 845 -39.99 16.63 42.53
C PHE A 845 -40.35 15.83 43.79
N CYS A 846 -40.20 16.46 44.96
CA CYS A 846 -40.64 15.93 46.25
C CYS A 846 -41.91 16.64 46.70
N THR A 847 -42.97 15.88 47.00
CA THR A 847 -44.25 16.39 47.50
C THR A 847 -44.39 16.30 49.01
N SER A 848 -43.43 15.66 49.69
CA SER A 848 -43.44 15.47 51.15
C SER A 848 -42.57 16.52 51.83
N ASP A 849 -43.12 17.13 52.88
CA ASP A 849 -42.39 18.06 53.76
C ASP A 849 -41.63 17.32 54.89
N SER A 850 -41.92 16.03 55.13
CA SER A 850 -41.19 15.20 56.09
C SER A 850 -39.98 14.51 55.46
N LEU A 851 -38.81 14.61 56.10
CA LEU A 851 -37.56 13.95 55.66
C LEU A 851 -37.71 12.43 55.55
N ARG A 852 -38.38 11.80 56.50
CA ARG A 852 -38.57 10.34 56.52
C ARG A 852 -39.40 9.87 55.33
N ALA A 853 -40.45 10.60 54.98
CA ALA A 853 -41.29 10.30 53.83
C ALA A 853 -40.60 10.63 52.49
N ALA A 854 -39.82 11.71 52.42
CA ALA A 854 -39.02 12.05 51.24
C ALA A 854 -37.96 10.97 50.91
N VAL A 855 -37.29 10.43 51.93
CA VAL A 855 -36.31 9.32 51.76
C VAL A 855 -37.00 8.02 51.31
N ALA A 856 -38.20 7.72 51.83
CA ALA A 856 -38.97 6.55 51.39
C ALA A 856 -39.41 6.63 49.92
N ASP A 857 -39.65 7.85 49.41
CA ASP A 857 -40.14 8.11 48.05
C ASP A 857 -39.05 8.41 47.01
N ILE A 858 -37.77 8.12 47.29
CA ILE A 858 -36.64 8.33 46.35
C ILE A 858 -36.92 7.87 44.90
N PRO A 859 -37.51 6.67 44.64
CA PRO A 859 -37.84 6.24 43.28
C PRO A 859 -38.82 7.19 42.57
N LYS A 860 -39.84 7.69 43.27
CA LYS A 860 -40.81 8.66 42.72
C LYS A 860 -40.14 9.99 42.42
N ILE A 861 -39.29 10.47 43.32
CA ILE A 861 -38.54 11.73 43.11
C ILE A 861 -37.63 11.60 41.88
N ARG A 862 -36.92 10.46 41.72
CA ARG A 862 -36.12 10.18 40.52
C ARG A 862 -36.95 10.20 39.25
N GLN A 863 -38.12 9.57 39.25
CA GLN A 863 -39.00 9.53 38.09
C GLN A 863 -39.61 10.89 37.77
N ALA A 864 -40.02 11.67 38.77
CA ALA A 864 -40.51 13.04 38.60
C ALA A 864 -39.43 13.93 37.99
N ARG A 865 -38.21 13.90 38.54
CA ARG A 865 -37.06 14.63 38.02
C ARG A 865 -36.69 14.19 36.60
N ALA A 866 -36.67 12.89 36.31
CA ALA A 866 -36.38 12.39 34.97
C ALA A 866 -37.40 12.90 33.93
N ARG A 867 -38.70 12.75 34.22
CA ARG A 867 -39.78 13.27 33.35
C ARG A 867 -39.65 14.77 33.11
N HIS A 868 -39.36 15.52 34.16
CA HIS A 868 -39.18 16.96 34.06
C HIS A 868 -37.98 17.34 33.17
N LEU A 869 -36.82 16.71 33.36
CA LEU A 869 -35.63 16.98 32.53
C LEU A 869 -35.83 16.59 31.06
N ILE A 870 -36.53 15.47 30.80
CA ILE A 870 -36.92 15.06 29.44
C ILE A 870 -37.80 16.12 28.80
N ARG A 871 -38.81 16.60 29.52
CA ARG A 871 -39.72 17.65 29.05
C ARG A 871 -38.98 18.96 28.76
N ALA A 872 -38.09 19.38 29.67
CA ALA A 872 -37.42 20.68 29.61
C ALA A 872 -36.25 20.74 28.60
N PHE A 873 -35.51 19.66 28.43
CA PHE A 873 -34.27 19.66 27.64
C PHE A 873 -34.22 18.62 26.53
N GLY A 874 -35.19 17.72 26.48
CA GLY A 874 -35.22 16.65 25.51
C GLY A 874 -35.55 17.13 24.12
N VAL A 875 -34.84 16.59 23.16
CA VAL A 875 -35.14 16.78 21.75
C VAL A 875 -36.08 15.67 21.30
N ARG A 876 -37.14 16.07 20.59
CA ARG A 876 -38.18 15.16 20.11
C ARG A 876 -37.60 14.12 19.16
N GLY A 877 -38.03 12.88 19.31
CA GLY A 877 -37.58 11.69 18.58
C GLY A 877 -36.28 11.08 19.10
N ARG A 878 -35.64 11.67 20.13
CA ARG A 878 -34.28 11.28 20.58
C ARG A 878 -34.15 11.04 22.08
N PHE A 879 -35.00 11.63 22.92
CA PHE A 879 -34.79 11.66 24.38
C PHE A 879 -36.03 11.31 25.21
N GLU A 880 -37.17 11.07 24.58
CA GLU A 880 -38.42 10.71 25.26
C GLU A 880 -38.28 9.46 26.13
N ASN A 881 -37.44 8.52 25.69
CA ASN A 881 -37.24 7.23 26.33
C ASN A 881 -36.10 7.21 27.35
N ALA A 882 -35.49 8.37 27.66
CA ALA A 882 -34.37 8.44 28.59
C ALA A 882 -34.81 8.02 30.01
N VAL A 883 -34.14 7.04 30.60
CA VAL A 883 -34.54 6.47 31.90
C VAL A 883 -34.33 7.46 33.06
N THR A 884 -33.28 8.28 32.97
CA THR A 884 -32.86 9.16 34.08
C THR A 884 -33.10 10.65 33.81
N GLY A 885 -33.43 11.01 32.57
CA GLY A 885 -33.47 12.39 32.09
C GLY A 885 -32.13 13.13 32.12
N LEU A 886 -31.02 12.46 32.49
CA LEU A 886 -29.67 13.02 32.46
C LEU A 886 -29.08 12.92 31.05
N PRO A 887 -28.09 13.76 30.68
CA PRO A 887 -27.56 13.77 29.34
C PRO A 887 -26.78 12.49 29.05
N GLU A 888 -27.07 11.93 27.87
CA GLU A 888 -26.48 10.70 27.35
C GLU A 888 -25.31 11.02 26.42
N ARG A 889 -24.47 10.02 26.17
CA ARG A 889 -23.38 10.14 25.20
C ARG A 889 -23.95 9.84 23.82
N PRO A 890 -23.96 10.79 22.87
CA PRO A 890 -24.43 10.49 21.52
C PRO A 890 -23.47 9.49 20.86
N ALA A 891 -24.00 8.69 19.93
CA ALA A 891 -23.13 7.94 19.06
C ALA A 891 -22.28 8.90 18.23
N TYR A 892 -21.10 8.45 17.81
CA TYR A 892 -20.18 9.31 17.08
C TYR A 892 -20.79 9.74 15.74
N GLY A 893 -20.87 11.05 15.49
CA GLY A 893 -21.52 11.61 14.30
C GLY A 893 -23.03 11.83 14.43
N GLU A 894 -23.64 11.48 15.56
CA GLU A 894 -25.04 11.79 15.84
C GLU A 894 -25.16 13.05 16.72
N PRO A 895 -26.22 13.85 16.54
CA PRO A 895 -26.45 15.01 17.39
C PRO A 895 -26.86 14.59 18.81
N PRO A 896 -26.56 15.40 19.83
CA PRO A 896 -27.02 15.18 21.19
C PRO A 896 -28.55 15.01 21.26
N SER A 897 -29.02 14.10 22.10
CA SER A 897 -30.45 13.88 22.36
C SER A 897 -31.06 14.95 23.27
N SER A 898 -30.24 15.71 24.01
CA SER A 898 -30.69 16.75 24.94
C SER A 898 -29.84 18.02 24.87
N LEU A 899 -30.45 19.18 25.14
CA LEU A 899 -29.77 20.48 25.12
C LEU A 899 -28.92 20.79 26.37
N HIS A 900 -29.01 20.00 27.43
CA HIS A 900 -28.30 20.26 28.67
C HIS A 900 -26.99 19.45 28.77
N THR A 901 -26.09 19.92 29.63
CA THR A 901 -24.78 19.30 29.89
C THR A 901 -24.57 19.08 31.40
N ASN A 902 -23.74 18.11 31.76
CA ASN A 902 -23.45 17.77 33.15
C ASN A 902 -22.40 18.72 33.76
N ILE A 903 -22.67 20.02 33.82
CA ILE A 903 -21.70 21.02 34.30
C ILE A 903 -21.35 20.79 35.77
N HIS A 904 -22.36 20.68 36.65
CA HIS A 904 -22.15 20.68 38.09
C HIS A 904 -21.21 19.59 38.59
N ILE A 905 -21.46 18.33 38.21
CA ILE A 905 -20.63 17.22 38.68
C ILE A 905 -19.19 17.31 38.15
N ASN A 906 -19.00 17.93 36.97
CA ASN A 906 -17.67 18.13 36.41
C ASN A 906 -16.91 19.27 37.09
N VAL A 907 -17.59 20.33 37.50
CA VAL A 907 -17.02 21.35 38.41
C VAL A 907 -16.60 20.70 39.73
N THR A 908 -17.49 19.95 40.38
CA THR A 908 -17.20 19.28 41.65
C THR A 908 -16.00 18.33 41.56
N ARG A 909 -15.95 17.48 40.53
CA ARG A 909 -14.83 16.53 40.35
C ARG A 909 -13.53 17.23 40.04
N SER A 910 -13.55 18.21 39.14
CA SER A 910 -12.34 18.98 38.81
C SER A 910 -11.84 19.72 40.05
N TRP A 911 -12.70 20.28 40.90
CA TRP A 911 -12.27 20.89 42.17
C TRP A 911 -11.67 19.86 43.14
N ALA A 912 -12.33 18.72 43.31
CA ALA A 912 -11.94 17.69 44.28
C ALA A 912 -10.57 17.06 43.97
N GLU A 913 -10.18 16.98 42.71
CA GLU A 913 -8.89 16.40 42.28
C GLU A 913 -7.71 17.37 42.47
N GLN A 914 -7.96 18.63 42.79
CA GLN A 914 -6.94 19.67 42.88
C GLN A 914 -6.36 19.76 44.28
N SER A 915 -5.05 20.08 44.37
CA SER A 915 -4.40 20.32 45.66
C SER A 915 -4.98 21.58 46.31
N ARG A 916 -4.79 21.72 47.63
CA ARG A 916 -5.29 22.88 48.38
C ARG A 916 -4.66 24.19 47.88
N GLU A 917 -3.35 24.17 47.59
CA GLU A 917 -2.62 25.31 47.06
C GLU A 917 -3.18 25.73 45.69
N THR A 918 -3.49 24.75 44.86
CA THR A 918 -4.06 24.97 43.52
C THR A 918 -5.48 25.54 43.60
N ARG A 919 -6.32 25.01 44.50
CA ARG A 919 -7.66 25.55 44.78
C ARG A 919 -7.62 26.99 45.26
N ARG A 920 -6.67 27.33 46.15
CA ARG A 920 -6.50 28.71 46.63
C ARG A 920 -6.07 29.63 45.50
N ALA A 921 -5.13 29.19 44.67
CA ALA A 921 -4.70 29.96 43.50
C ALA A 921 -5.84 30.23 42.50
N PHE A 922 -6.83 29.34 42.38
CA PHE A 922 -8.02 29.60 41.54
C PHE A 922 -8.92 30.74 42.06
N LEU A 923 -8.89 31.02 43.36
CA LEU A 923 -9.68 32.07 43.98
C LEU A 923 -8.97 33.43 43.93
N ASP A 924 -7.64 33.41 43.96
CA ASP A 924 -6.82 34.62 44.09
C ASP A 924 -6.25 35.13 42.74
N ASP A 925 -6.14 34.29 41.71
CA ASP A 925 -5.55 34.62 40.40
C ASP A 925 -6.53 34.34 39.24
N GLU A 926 -6.89 35.40 38.51
CA GLU A 926 -7.81 35.34 37.35
C GLU A 926 -7.31 34.42 36.23
N ASN A 927 -6.00 34.33 35.99
CA ASN A 927 -5.45 33.42 34.96
C ASN A 927 -5.61 31.95 35.38
N ARG A 928 -5.49 31.67 36.68
CA ARG A 928 -5.67 30.34 37.25
C ARG A 928 -7.15 29.97 37.28
N TYR A 929 -8.03 30.92 37.59
CA TYR A 929 -9.48 30.76 37.44
C TYR A 929 -9.87 30.37 36.00
N GLU A 930 -9.34 31.06 35.00
CA GLU A 930 -9.55 30.72 33.58
C GLU A 930 -8.90 29.37 33.18
N GLY A 931 -7.80 29.00 33.83
CA GLY A 931 -7.23 27.64 33.74
C GLY A 931 -8.23 26.58 34.19
N PHE A 932 -8.86 26.78 35.35
CA PHE A 932 -9.86 25.86 35.90
C PHE A 932 -11.11 25.75 35.01
N VAL A 933 -11.60 26.86 34.45
CA VAL A 933 -12.73 26.83 33.49
C VAL A 933 -12.40 25.96 32.28
N ARG A 934 -11.20 26.08 31.72
CA ARG A 934 -10.74 25.24 30.60
C ARG A 934 -10.62 23.76 30.97
N GLU A 935 -10.15 23.46 32.18
CA GLU A 935 -10.06 22.09 32.69
C GLU A 935 -11.45 21.44 32.82
N VAL A 936 -12.41 22.16 33.42
CA VAL A 936 -13.80 21.70 33.53
C VAL A 936 -14.41 21.48 32.14
N ARG A 937 -14.18 22.39 31.18
CA ARG A 937 -14.62 22.21 29.79
C ARG A 937 -14.03 20.96 29.17
N SER A 938 -12.72 20.72 29.32
CA SER A 938 -12.05 19.52 28.79
C SER A 938 -12.73 18.26 29.31
N ARG A 939 -12.94 18.19 30.63
CA ARG A 939 -13.61 17.05 31.28
C ARG A 939 -15.05 16.83 30.77
N ILE A 940 -15.81 17.91 30.57
CA ILE A 940 -17.17 17.81 30.00
C ILE A 940 -17.11 17.22 28.58
N CYS A 941 -16.17 17.69 27.76
CA CYS A 941 -15.99 17.22 26.39
C CYS A 941 -15.53 15.76 26.32
N GLU A 942 -14.63 15.35 27.21
CA GLU A 942 -14.12 13.97 27.32
C GLU A 942 -15.21 12.97 27.68
N GLN A 943 -16.12 13.34 28.59
CA GLN A 943 -17.28 12.51 28.92
C GLN A 943 -18.26 12.38 27.74
N GLY A 944 -18.32 13.43 26.92
CA GLY A 944 -19.15 13.47 25.72
C GLY A 944 -20.65 13.41 26.00
N ARG A 945 -21.13 13.82 27.17
CA ARG A 945 -22.54 13.70 27.56
C ARG A 945 -23.30 15.02 27.36
N GLY A 946 -24.36 14.99 26.55
CA GLY A 946 -25.23 16.15 26.29
C GLY A 946 -24.70 17.09 25.22
N ASP A 947 -25.15 18.35 25.22
CA ASP A 947 -24.76 19.38 24.24
C ASP A 947 -23.35 19.95 24.50
N ILE A 948 -22.33 19.09 24.34
CA ILE A 948 -20.91 19.45 24.49
C ILE A 948 -20.41 20.43 23.41
N PHE A 949 -21.21 20.65 22.36
CA PHE A 949 -20.89 21.56 21.26
C PHE A 949 -21.34 22.99 21.53
N ASN A 950 -22.08 23.23 22.62
CA ASN A 950 -22.59 24.55 22.99
C ASN A 950 -21.44 25.57 23.10
N HIS A 951 -21.55 26.69 22.36
CA HIS A 951 -20.55 27.74 22.42
C HIS A 951 -20.48 28.47 23.77
N ARG A 952 -21.50 28.33 24.61
CA ARG A 952 -21.58 29.01 25.91
C ARG A 952 -20.96 28.24 27.06
N LEU A 953 -20.38 27.05 26.84
CA LEU A 953 -19.84 26.21 27.94
C LEU A 953 -18.96 27.00 28.92
N ASP A 954 -17.96 27.75 28.43
CA ASP A 954 -17.10 28.55 29.33
C ASP A 954 -17.90 29.60 30.11
N LYS A 955 -18.86 30.26 29.46
CA LYS A 955 -19.73 31.27 30.11
C LYS A 955 -20.61 30.61 31.18
N ASP A 956 -21.17 29.45 30.88
CA ASP A 956 -22.08 28.73 31.76
C ASP A 956 -21.31 28.10 32.95
N ILE A 957 -20.06 27.64 32.74
CA ILE A 957 -19.16 27.22 33.82
C ILE A 957 -18.85 28.42 34.73
N ARG A 958 -18.42 29.57 34.18
CA ARG A 958 -18.17 30.78 35.00
C ARG A 958 -19.39 31.19 35.81
N ALA A 959 -20.57 31.14 35.20
CA ALA A 959 -21.81 31.54 35.86
C ALA A 959 -22.22 30.61 37.01
N VAL A 960 -21.81 29.33 36.99
CA VAL A 960 -22.15 28.39 38.08
C VAL A 960 -21.20 28.45 39.28
N LEU A 961 -19.94 28.85 39.05
CA LEU A 961 -18.88 28.82 40.07
C LEU A 961 -19.19 29.63 41.34
N PRO A 962 -19.78 30.85 41.28
CA PRO A 962 -20.14 31.59 42.50
C PRO A 962 -21.08 30.79 43.41
N SER A 963 -22.09 30.12 42.83
CA SER A 963 -23.02 29.29 43.61
C SER A 963 -22.36 28.03 44.16
N PHE A 964 -21.38 27.47 43.45
CA PHE A 964 -20.58 26.34 43.91
C PHE A 964 -19.81 26.72 45.17
N PHE A 965 -19.05 27.82 45.12
CA PHE A 965 -18.26 28.31 46.25
C PHE A 965 -19.12 28.65 47.46
N ALA A 966 -20.28 29.30 47.25
CA ALA A 966 -21.22 29.60 48.33
C ALA A 966 -21.75 28.33 49.02
N VAL A 967 -22.00 27.25 48.28
CA VAL A 967 -22.46 25.98 48.86
C VAL A 967 -21.34 25.24 49.58
N LEU A 968 -20.07 25.36 49.15
CA LEU A 968 -18.94 24.80 49.89
C LEU A 968 -18.76 25.51 51.24
N ALA A 969 -18.84 26.85 51.25
CA ALA A 969 -18.83 27.66 52.47
C ALA A 969 -19.94 27.22 53.44
N GLU A 970 -21.16 27.11 52.95
CA GLU A 970 -22.30 26.63 53.74
C GLU A 970 -22.10 25.20 54.28
N ALA A 971 -21.52 24.31 53.47
CA ALA A 971 -21.25 22.95 53.90
C ALA A 971 -20.15 22.86 54.98
N LEU A 972 -19.17 23.78 55.01
CA LEU A 972 -18.21 23.91 56.10
C LEU A 972 -18.90 24.39 57.38
N ARG A 973 -19.76 25.43 57.30
CA ARG A 973 -20.52 25.92 58.47
C ARG A 973 -21.32 24.82 59.15
N ARG A 974 -21.97 23.97 58.36
CA ARG A 974 -22.76 22.84 58.89
C ARG A 974 -21.93 21.75 59.55
N LYS A 975 -20.65 21.63 59.20
CA LYS A 975 -19.69 20.73 59.86
C LYS A 975 -19.09 21.35 61.12
N GLY A 976 -19.38 22.62 61.41
CA GLY A 976 -18.77 23.38 62.51
C GLY A 976 -17.41 23.98 62.16
N ASP A 977 -17.01 23.93 60.88
CA ASP A 977 -15.74 24.48 60.39
C ASP A 977 -15.91 25.95 59.94
N SER A 978 -14.80 26.69 59.87
CA SER A 978 -14.80 28.07 59.36
C SER A 978 -15.05 28.12 57.85
N ASP A 979 -15.96 28.99 57.41
CA ASP A 979 -16.25 29.25 56.00
C ASP A 979 -15.28 30.25 55.35
N ALA A 980 -14.28 30.74 56.08
CA ALA A 980 -13.28 31.69 55.59
C ALA A 980 -12.32 31.09 54.55
N ASP A 981 -12.13 29.77 54.53
CA ASP A 981 -11.28 29.08 53.56
C ASP A 981 -11.99 27.84 52.99
N ILE A 982 -12.76 28.05 51.91
CA ILE A 982 -13.50 26.97 51.23
C ILE A 982 -12.61 25.87 50.65
N THR A 983 -11.29 26.10 50.53
CA THR A 983 -10.35 25.08 50.02
C THR A 983 -10.19 23.89 50.96
N LEU A 984 -10.58 24.06 52.23
CA LEU A 984 -10.63 23.02 53.27
C LEU A 984 -11.75 22.00 53.04
N TYR A 985 -12.76 22.31 52.22
CA TYR A 985 -13.85 21.37 52.00
C TYR A 985 -13.38 20.17 51.17
N GLU A 986 -13.44 18.98 51.79
CA GLU A 986 -13.20 17.71 51.12
C GLU A 986 -14.51 17.03 50.70
N HIS A 987 -14.59 16.68 49.41
CA HIS A 987 -15.75 16.00 48.82
C HIS A 987 -15.72 14.50 49.14
N ASP A 988 -16.70 14.06 49.94
CA ASP A 988 -17.01 12.64 50.14
C ASP A 988 -18.00 12.17 49.06
N PHE A 989 -17.50 11.53 48.00
CA PHE A 989 -18.34 11.09 46.88
C PHE A 989 -19.39 10.03 47.26
N ASP A 990 -19.30 9.36 48.42
CA ASP A 990 -20.38 8.51 48.91
C ASP A 990 -21.64 9.31 49.29
N GLN A 991 -21.48 10.61 49.58
CA GLN A 991 -22.58 11.54 49.82
C GLN A 991 -23.20 12.08 48.53
N ASN A 992 -22.67 11.73 47.35
CA ASN A 992 -23.29 12.04 46.06
C ASN A 992 -24.50 11.13 45.73
N LYS A 993 -25.09 10.48 46.74
CA LYS A 993 -26.31 9.67 46.62
C LYS A 993 -27.55 10.56 46.78
N MET A 994 -28.65 10.18 46.11
CA MET A 994 -29.91 10.92 46.15
C MET A 994 -30.40 11.16 47.58
N GLU A 995 -30.31 10.13 48.42
CA GLU A 995 -30.70 10.16 49.84
C GLU A 995 -29.94 11.23 50.64
N SER A 996 -28.61 11.27 50.50
CA SER A 996 -27.76 12.24 51.19
C SER A 996 -28.04 13.67 50.72
N LYS A 997 -28.33 13.88 49.43
CA LYS A 997 -28.70 15.18 48.88
C LYS A 997 -30.05 15.67 49.41
N ILE A 998 -31.05 14.79 49.47
CA ILE A 998 -32.36 15.10 50.08
C ILE A 998 -32.18 15.49 51.55
N ARG A 999 -31.41 14.70 52.33
CA ARG A 999 -31.10 15.04 53.73
C ARG A 999 -30.44 16.41 53.86
N TYR A 1000 -29.45 16.70 53.01
CA TYR A 1000 -28.75 17.98 53.03
C TYR A 1000 -29.68 19.16 52.74
N GLU A 1001 -30.54 19.04 51.73
CA GLU A 1001 -31.49 20.09 51.35
C GLU A 1001 -32.62 20.28 52.36
N MET A 1002 -33.16 19.21 52.97
CA MET A 1002 -34.23 19.32 53.96
C MET A 1002 -33.72 19.81 55.31
N ALA A 1003 -32.50 19.44 55.72
CA ALA A 1003 -31.87 20.01 56.91
C ALA A 1003 -31.59 21.51 56.77
N ALA A 1004 -31.41 22.02 55.54
CA ALA A 1004 -31.35 23.45 55.28
C ALA A 1004 -32.69 24.14 55.55
N TRP A 1005 -33.79 23.43 55.26
CA TRP A 1005 -35.14 23.96 55.33
C TRP A 1005 -35.62 24.10 56.78
N ASP A 1006 -35.29 23.13 57.64
CA ASP A 1006 -35.62 23.19 59.08
C ASP A 1006 -34.83 24.29 59.83
N GLY A 1007 -33.62 24.63 59.37
CA GLY A 1007 -32.81 25.71 59.94
C GLY A 1007 -33.32 27.14 59.64
N ASP A 1008 -33.90 27.34 58.45
CA ASP A 1008 -34.49 28.63 58.05
C ASP A 1008 -35.83 28.92 58.77
N VAL A 1009 -36.57 27.87 59.16
CA VAL A 1009 -37.83 28.01 59.93
C VAL A 1009 -37.54 28.46 61.37
N VAL A 1010 -36.45 28.01 61.99
CA VAL A 1010 -36.05 28.42 63.35
C VAL A 1010 -35.56 29.88 63.40
N MET A 1011 -34.97 30.40 62.32
CA MET A 1011 -34.57 31.82 62.25
C MET A 1011 -35.75 32.78 62.02
N HIS A 1012 -36.81 32.33 61.35
CA HIS A 1012 -38.01 33.15 61.16
C HIS A 1012 -38.91 33.22 62.42
N GLU A 1013 -38.90 32.20 63.28
CA GLU A 1013 -39.61 32.24 64.58
C GLU A 1013 -38.86 33.00 65.69
N VAL A 1014 -37.59 33.35 65.49
CA VAL A 1014 -36.80 34.17 66.45
C VAL A 1014 -36.80 35.67 66.07
N LEU A 1015 -37.33 36.04 64.89
CA LEU A 1015 -37.47 37.43 64.42
C LEU A 1015 -38.94 37.84 64.12
N SER A 1016 -39.91 37.17 64.73
CA SER A 1016 -41.30 37.63 64.91
C SER A 1016 -41.61 37.65 66.39
#